data_AF-A0A3R7L4Z6-F1
#
_entry.id   AF-A0A3R7L4Z6-F1
#
_cell.length_a   1.000
_cell.length_b   1.000
_cell.length_c   1.000
_cell.angle_alpha   90.00
_cell.angle_beta   90.00
_cell.angle_gamma   90.00
#
_symmetry.space_group_name_H-M   'P 1'
#
loop_
_entity.id
_entity.type
_entity.pdbx_description
1 polymer ?
#
loop_
_entity_poly.entity_id
_entity_poly.type
_entity_poly.pdbx_seq_one_letter_code
_entity_poly.pdbx_strand_id
1 'polypeptide(L)'
;MWIVVCGCRRNRHRVRRGGVAPLPVALLVALALVAAGAWMPTAHAVFFHMRGGTVDRAVTVGRAVDTVLMDGVSITNGVSVVFDVAAMLPGALRIDMRDCVCEGGAQVYVQGYRGEPASDRSLEVRVSGLAGSYCALVFAYNLPAHTNVTVRDSTVVTPGPMSYAQIDGLKDVAASPLVLHATSLLHAQLRVNNTVLSSSYAGGSAMYVGGGVDLLSSAVLLDGVSLQASGGSTAHAMYVAPASRLSLRRQSVFSMTNVSVASSGGGFVLGEKLTLSASVLRFVGIHGSFASSLVRCDGGTIGAGGWLDLYDVWALGEASSVASLSAVTLSGGGVSVARCVAGGATLVVGPEVVSGAVSVQCNRAGGRMLQSSGDYRLAGLPSVGVVPCDSCAAALTCFGALTASFSDCACNCSAGGVGAACLPFDVPLAKTNSSGGAQGCVRGVTLTESTAVGFGQATACFDSVVFSGPITVTAELGSMDAFADALNVTLRHCVLAGGAQLRIVGVSEGMARLMPRVVVNMTNVTSTEGTIVLRGAMPLNSSVLLANSSLRATVGGSQYVPTTAGSEGARYGPALVLDGVRLLSTQLVVTRSTLACGGSSCAAILVEHGLSANLSSAFYMDNCAATSEAHVMHALASDLSVGGGSVFSVQNSSWRAAGGGYYEAACTFNNVVVDAGSVLQFVSSKFRLGFALLSTDTLAVSGGSWLVHRDSEFRTTFVMYVSYFNGLSVNDQSVWSILGNKFMRGSYSSAVSMTSYWSMPRGRDRPSTACATRRWALP
;
A
#
# COMPACT_ATOMS: atom_id res chain seq x y z
N MET A 1 -40.88 36.54 -43.84
CA MET A 1 -42.10 36.19 -44.60
C MET A 1 -43.25 36.92 -43.91
N TRP A 2 -43.87 37.88 -44.61
CA TRP A 2 -44.84 38.88 -44.13
C TRP A 2 -46.26 38.25 -43.95
N ILE A 3 -47.28 38.78 -43.25
CA ILE A 3 -47.95 40.11 -43.27
C ILE A 3 -48.80 40.30 -41.96
N VAL A 4 -48.68 41.38 -41.17
CA VAL A 4 -49.54 42.62 -40.98
C VAL A 4 -51.01 42.33 -40.57
N VAL A 5 -51.65 42.93 -39.55
CA VAL A 5 -52.16 44.33 -39.43
C VAL A 5 -52.56 44.71 -37.98
N CYS A 6 -52.28 45.96 -37.62
CA CYS A 6 -52.64 46.71 -36.41
C CYS A 6 -54.14 46.99 -36.21
N GLY A 7 -54.55 47.15 -34.94
CA GLY A 7 -55.77 47.86 -34.57
C GLY A 7 -55.76 48.26 -33.09
N CYS A 8 -55.71 49.57 -32.80
CA CYS A 8 -55.64 50.13 -31.46
C CYS A 8 -56.82 51.08 -31.26
N ARG A 9 -57.57 50.99 -30.14
CA ARG A 9 -57.96 52.15 -29.30
C ARG A 9 -58.94 51.84 -28.15
N ARG A 10 -58.51 52.34 -26.99
CA ARG A 10 -59.21 53.18 -25.99
C ARG A 10 -60.17 52.58 -24.95
N ASN A 11 -60.14 53.31 -23.84
CA ASN A 11 -60.46 52.97 -22.47
C ASN A 11 -61.61 53.87 -21.95
N ARG A 12 -62.23 53.43 -20.84
CA ARG A 12 -63.01 54.19 -19.79
C ARG A 12 -64.48 54.53 -20.01
N HIS A 13 -65.34 54.07 -19.08
CA HIS A 13 -65.96 54.81 -17.94
C HIS A 13 -66.99 53.86 -17.26
N ARG A 14 -66.88 53.44 -15.98
CA ARG A 14 -67.06 54.08 -14.65
C ARG A 14 -68.53 54.23 -14.20
N VAL A 15 -68.74 54.00 -12.88
CA VAL A 15 -69.87 54.36 -11.97
C VAL A 15 -70.75 53.13 -11.62
N ARG A 16 -70.99 52.73 -10.36
CA ARG A 16 -71.58 53.51 -9.23
C ARG A 16 -71.38 52.84 -7.84
N ARG A 17 -71.36 53.72 -6.81
CA ARG A 17 -71.65 53.65 -5.35
C ARG A 17 -72.38 52.38 -4.85
N GLY A 18 -72.24 51.86 -3.63
CA GLY A 18 -71.77 52.37 -2.32
C GLY A 18 -72.68 51.77 -1.23
N GLY A 19 -72.13 51.18 -0.17
CA GLY A 19 -72.87 50.63 0.98
C GLY A 19 -71.92 50.21 2.10
N VAL A 20 -72.22 50.67 3.32
CA VAL A 20 -71.39 50.52 4.55
C VAL A 20 -71.73 49.21 5.29
N ALA A 21 -70.70 48.70 5.97
CA ALA A 21 -70.45 47.44 6.68
C ALA A 21 -71.58 46.75 7.50
N PRO A 22 -71.37 45.46 7.81
CA PRO A 22 -70.90 45.13 9.15
C PRO A 22 -69.60 44.30 9.16
N LEU A 23 -68.83 44.41 10.25
CA LEU A 23 -67.55 43.73 10.50
C LEU A 23 -67.66 42.20 10.26
N PRO A 24 -66.65 41.55 9.63
CA PRO A 24 -66.57 40.10 9.67
C PRO A 24 -65.64 39.66 10.80
N VAL A 25 -66.16 38.68 11.53
CA VAL A 25 -65.59 37.76 12.55
C VAL A 25 -64.15 37.26 12.28
N ALA A 26 -63.57 37.53 11.10
CA ALA A 26 -62.24 37.10 10.69
C ALA A 26 -61.10 37.69 11.54
N LEU A 27 -61.22 38.93 12.05
CA LEU A 27 -60.14 39.54 12.84
C LEU A 27 -60.03 38.95 14.26
N LEU A 28 -61.16 38.49 14.82
CA LEU A 28 -61.21 37.82 16.13
C LEU A 28 -60.67 36.38 16.05
N VAL A 29 -60.88 35.69 14.93
CA VAL A 29 -60.29 34.36 14.70
C VAL A 29 -58.78 34.44 14.47
N ALA A 30 -58.31 35.48 13.77
CA ALA A 30 -56.88 35.72 13.58
C ALA A 30 -56.16 36.06 14.90
N LEU A 31 -56.76 36.88 15.77
CA LEU A 31 -56.20 37.18 17.09
C LEU A 31 -56.28 36.00 18.07
N ALA A 32 -57.32 35.16 17.97
CA ALA A 32 -57.41 33.92 18.76
C ALA A 32 -56.37 32.87 18.32
N LEU A 33 -56.04 32.78 17.03
CA LEU A 33 -54.98 31.90 16.52
C LEU A 33 -53.57 32.39 16.88
N VAL A 34 -53.36 33.71 16.95
CA VAL A 34 -52.08 34.28 17.43
C VAL A 34 -51.91 34.12 18.94
N ALA A 35 -53.00 34.20 19.72
CA ALA A 35 -52.97 33.93 21.16
C ALA A 35 -52.83 32.44 21.50
N ALA A 36 -53.37 31.53 20.67
CA ALA A 36 -53.20 30.08 20.83
C ALA A 36 -51.79 29.58 20.43
N GLY A 37 -51.04 30.35 19.63
CA GLY A 37 -49.63 30.08 19.33
C GLY A 37 -48.67 30.35 20.50
N ALA A 38 -49.12 31.06 21.54
CA ALA A 38 -48.32 31.40 22.70
C ALA A 38 -48.47 30.41 23.88
N TRP A 39 -49.33 29.40 23.74
CA TRP A 39 -49.59 28.38 24.77
C TRP A 39 -49.54 26.98 24.14
N MET A 40 -48.37 26.60 23.65
CA MET A 40 -48.00 25.19 23.51
C MET A 40 -47.15 24.81 24.73
N PRO A 41 -47.44 23.69 25.42
CA PRO A 41 -46.57 23.21 26.48
C PRO A 41 -45.19 22.93 25.88
N THR A 42 -44.14 23.15 26.66
CA THR A 42 -42.76 22.71 26.41
C THR A 42 -42.74 21.46 25.53
N ALA A 43 -42.34 21.60 24.26
CA ALA A 43 -42.17 20.44 23.38
C ALA A 43 -41.08 19.58 24.01
N HIS A 44 -41.47 18.46 24.61
CA HIS A 44 -40.52 17.54 25.20
C HIS A 44 -39.74 16.92 24.03
N ALA A 45 -38.42 17.04 24.06
CA ALA A 45 -37.56 16.38 23.09
C ALA A 45 -37.83 14.88 23.12
N VAL A 46 -38.09 14.29 21.95
CA VAL A 46 -38.25 12.85 21.81
C VAL A 46 -36.89 12.25 21.49
N PHE A 47 -36.35 11.49 22.44
CA PHE A 47 -35.14 10.71 22.22
C PHE A 47 -35.44 9.57 21.26
N PHE A 48 -34.81 9.57 20.08
CA PHE A 48 -34.90 8.45 19.16
C PHE A 48 -33.81 7.43 19.52
N HIS A 49 -34.21 6.34 20.17
CA HIS A 49 -33.29 5.29 20.61
C HIS A 49 -33.69 3.94 20.02
N MET A 50 -32.78 3.31 19.28
CA MET A 50 -32.92 1.95 18.80
C MET A 50 -31.71 1.13 19.20
N ARG A 51 -31.95 -0.01 19.84
CA ARG A 51 -30.91 -0.92 20.28
C ARG A 51 -31.24 -2.33 19.80
N GLY A 52 -30.37 -2.90 18.97
CA GLY A 52 -30.67 -4.11 18.22
C GLY A 52 -31.77 -3.93 17.17
N GLY A 53 -32.15 -5.03 16.53
CA GLY A 53 -33.28 -5.08 15.59
C GLY A 53 -32.89 -4.76 14.14
N THR A 54 -33.90 -4.81 13.28
CA THR A 54 -33.74 -4.64 11.83
C THR A 54 -34.60 -3.50 11.32
N VAL A 55 -34.01 -2.61 10.52
CA VAL A 55 -34.69 -1.59 9.74
C VAL A 55 -34.75 -2.06 8.29
N ASP A 56 -35.95 -2.49 7.87
CA ASP A 56 -36.23 -3.05 6.55
C ASP A 56 -37.17 -2.17 5.71
N ARG A 57 -37.53 -0.98 6.24
CA ARG A 57 -38.30 0.08 5.57
C ARG A 57 -37.59 1.40 5.72
N ALA A 58 -37.80 2.31 4.78
CA ALA A 58 -37.21 3.65 4.84
C ALA A 58 -37.67 4.41 6.09
N VAL A 59 -36.73 5.04 6.78
CA VAL A 59 -36.98 5.81 8.01
C VAL A 59 -36.45 7.22 7.83
N THR A 60 -37.26 8.23 8.17
CA THR A 60 -36.82 9.62 8.26
C THR A 60 -36.97 10.09 9.70
N VAL A 61 -35.86 10.41 10.34
CA VAL A 61 -35.77 10.96 11.68
C VAL A 61 -35.54 12.45 11.57
N GLY A 62 -36.45 13.26 12.11
CA GLY A 62 -36.37 14.72 12.02
C GLY A 62 -37.22 15.39 13.08
N ARG A 63 -38.54 15.46 12.87
CA ARG A 63 -39.44 16.26 13.73
C ARG A 63 -39.39 15.85 15.21
N ALA A 64 -39.25 16.85 16.08
CA ALA A 64 -39.26 16.72 17.54
C ALA A 64 -38.13 15.86 18.16
N VAL A 65 -37.06 15.60 17.41
CA VAL A 65 -35.87 14.86 17.88
C VAL A 65 -34.68 15.81 18.03
N ASP A 66 -33.95 15.69 19.13
CA ASP A 66 -32.65 16.34 19.35
C ASP A 66 -31.48 15.33 19.41
N THR A 67 -31.78 14.10 19.86
CA THR A 67 -30.82 13.02 20.08
C THR A 67 -31.28 11.73 19.40
N VAL A 68 -30.40 11.17 18.58
CA VAL A 68 -30.53 9.86 17.93
C VAL A 68 -29.43 8.95 18.46
N LEU A 69 -29.80 7.78 18.97
CA LEU A 69 -28.87 6.71 19.34
C LEU A 69 -29.31 5.40 18.68
N MET A 70 -28.43 4.85 17.84
CA MET A 70 -28.58 3.54 17.20
C MET A 70 -27.42 2.65 17.63
N ASP A 71 -27.71 1.53 18.28
CA ASP A 71 -26.71 0.60 18.84
C ASP A 71 -27.02 -0.83 18.37
N GLY A 72 -26.17 -1.44 17.55
CA GLY A 72 -26.35 -2.80 17.05
C GLY A 72 -27.52 -2.99 16.09
N VAL A 73 -27.90 -1.94 15.33
CA VAL A 73 -29.05 -1.98 14.41
C VAL A 73 -28.63 -2.49 13.02
N SER A 74 -29.42 -3.40 12.45
CA SER A 74 -29.23 -3.92 11.08
C SER A 74 -30.12 -3.19 10.08
N ILE A 75 -29.53 -2.50 9.09
CA ILE A 75 -30.24 -1.79 8.02
C ILE A 75 -30.13 -2.62 6.74
N THR A 76 -31.25 -3.13 6.23
CA THR A 76 -31.27 -4.12 5.14
C THR A 76 -32.21 -3.72 4.00
N ASN A 77 -32.34 -4.57 2.98
CA ASN A 77 -33.27 -4.40 1.87
C ASN A 77 -33.12 -3.08 1.08
N GLY A 78 -31.91 -2.49 1.08
CA GLY A 78 -31.62 -1.30 0.28
C GLY A 78 -32.33 -0.03 0.76
N VAL A 79 -32.82 -0.01 2.01
CA VAL A 79 -33.59 1.12 2.53
C VAL A 79 -32.71 2.32 2.89
N SER A 80 -33.35 3.48 2.93
CA SER A 80 -32.72 4.73 3.36
C SER A 80 -33.10 5.07 4.80
N VAL A 81 -32.10 5.34 5.63
CA VAL A 81 -32.25 5.98 6.94
C VAL A 81 -31.81 7.42 6.79
N VAL A 82 -32.72 8.36 6.97
CA VAL A 82 -32.50 9.79 6.76
C VAL A 82 -32.59 10.54 8.07
N PHE A 83 -31.49 11.15 8.50
CA PHE A 83 -31.48 12.13 9.58
C PHE A 83 -31.64 13.53 8.97
N ASP A 84 -32.87 14.04 8.99
CA ASP A 84 -33.21 15.38 8.49
C ASP A 84 -32.94 16.42 9.59
N VAL A 85 -31.72 16.94 9.60
CA VAL A 85 -31.20 17.92 10.58
C VAL A 85 -32.00 19.22 10.53
N ALA A 86 -32.51 19.60 9.36
CA ALA A 86 -33.32 20.79 9.21
C ALA A 86 -34.69 20.65 9.89
N ALA A 87 -35.25 19.43 9.93
CA ALA A 87 -36.51 19.12 10.60
C ALA A 87 -36.36 18.84 12.11
N MET A 88 -35.14 18.63 12.62
CA MET A 88 -34.85 18.43 14.04
C MET A 88 -35.11 19.66 14.90
N LEU A 89 -35.18 19.45 16.22
CA LEU A 89 -35.39 20.53 17.19
C LEU A 89 -34.27 21.59 17.14
N PRO A 90 -34.54 22.85 17.50
CA PRO A 90 -33.49 23.84 17.67
C PRO A 90 -32.50 23.46 18.78
N GLY A 91 -31.24 23.91 18.68
CA GLY A 91 -30.21 23.69 19.70
C GLY A 91 -29.10 22.71 19.29
N ALA A 92 -28.55 22.01 20.29
CA ALA A 92 -27.47 21.04 20.11
C ALA A 92 -28.03 19.67 19.73
N LEU A 93 -27.74 19.23 18.51
CA LEU A 93 -28.21 17.98 17.94
C LEU A 93 -27.15 16.89 18.05
N ARG A 94 -27.57 15.65 18.33
CA ARG A 94 -26.66 14.51 18.43
C ARG A 94 -27.17 13.29 17.68
N ILE A 95 -26.31 12.69 16.86
CA ILE A 95 -26.57 11.44 16.15
C ILE A 95 -25.42 10.49 16.50
N ASP A 96 -25.71 9.38 17.16
CA ASP A 96 -24.72 8.38 17.59
C ASP A 96 -25.12 7.00 17.04
N MET A 97 -24.25 6.41 16.22
CA MET A 97 -24.41 5.10 15.61
C MET A 97 -23.24 4.20 16.03
N ARG A 98 -23.54 3.07 16.66
CA ARG A 98 -22.55 2.14 17.20
C ARG A 98 -22.85 0.73 16.75
N ASP A 99 -21.83 0.06 16.24
CA ASP A 99 -21.86 -1.37 15.89
C ASP A 99 -23.05 -1.75 14.98
N CYS A 100 -23.50 -0.79 14.16
CA CYS A 100 -24.59 -1.00 13.21
C CYS A 100 -24.09 -1.79 11.99
N VAL A 101 -25.02 -2.51 11.35
CA VAL A 101 -24.74 -3.28 10.13
C VAL A 101 -25.58 -2.72 8.98
N CYS A 102 -25.00 -2.55 7.79
CA CYS A 102 -25.73 -2.10 6.60
C CYS A 102 -25.48 -2.98 5.37
N GLU A 103 -26.56 -3.49 4.77
CA GLU A 103 -26.47 -4.42 3.63
C GLU A 103 -27.55 -4.17 2.57
N GLY A 104 -27.44 -4.88 1.44
CA GLY A 104 -28.45 -4.85 0.38
C GLY A 104 -28.58 -3.52 -0.36
N GLY A 105 -27.57 -2.66 -0.28
CA GLY A 105 -27.56 -1.31 -0.89
C GLY A 105 -28.14 -0.24 0.03
N ALA A 106 -28.21 -0.48 1.35
CA ALA A 106 -28.76 0.46 2.32
C ALA A 106 -27.99 1.80 2.33
N GLN A 107 -28.69 2.90 2.60
CA GLN A 107 -28.09 4.23 2.65
C GLN A 107 -28.41 4.95 3.96
N VAL A 108 -27.41 5.57 4.56
CA VAL A 108 -27.56 6.39 5.77
C VAL A 108 -27.26 7.84 5.40
N TYR A 109 -28.26 8.71 5.50
CA TYR A 109 -28.16 10.13 5.17
C TYR A 109 -28.12 10.98 6.43
N VAL A 110 -27.12 11.87 6.52
CA VAL A 110 -27.17 13.06 7.38
C VAL A 110 -27.44 14.25 6.46
N GLN A 111 -28.69 14.71 6.48
CA GLN A 111 -29.19 15.71 5.56
C GLN A 111 -29.34 17.07 6.25
N GLY A 112 -28.56 18.04 5.79
CA GLY A 112 -28.59 19.42 6.25
C GLY A 112 -29.60 20.31 5.50
N TYR A 113 -29.34 21.61 5.56
CA TYR A 113 -30.15 22.67 4.98
C TYR A 113 -29.85 22.88 3.50
N ARG A 114 -30.88 22.90 2.66
CA ARG A 114 -30.75 23.30 1.24
C ARG A 114 -30.38 24.79 1.07
N GLY A 115 -30.66 25.61 2.07
CA GLY A 115 -30.30 27.04 2.14
C GLY A 115 -29.29 27.31 3.25
N GLU A 116 -29.23 28.55 3.74
CA GLU A 116 -28.39 28.88 4.89
C GLU A 116 -28.85 28.13 6.16
N PRO A 117 -27.95 27.48 6.90
CA PRO A 117 -28.27 26.84 8.17
C PRO A 117 -28.74 27.85 9.23
N ALA A 118 -29.59 27.40 10.15
CA ALA A 118 -29.95 28.20 11.32
C ALA A 118 -28.72 28.44 12.21
N SER A 119 -28.53 29.69 12.67
CA SER A 119 -27.34 30.13 13.41
C SER A 119 -27.31 29.69 14.87
N ASP A 120 -28.43 29.21 15.41
CA ASP A 120 -28.62 28.79 16.80
C ASP A 120 -28.44 27.27 17.01
N ARG A 121 -27.84 26.56 16.04
CA ARG A 121 -27.73 25.09 16.05
C ARG A 121 -26.30 24.61 15.93
N SER A 122 -26.03 23.46 16.56
CA SER A 122 -24.81 22.68 16.41
C SER A 122 -25.16 21.20 16.23
N LEU A 123 -24.28 20.44 15.60
CA LEU A 123 -24.52 19.03 15.30
C LEU A 123 -23.30 18.18 15.67
N GLU A 124 -23.51 17.13 16.44
CA GLU A 124 -22.52 16.10 16.71
C GLU A 124 -22.97 14.78 16.08
N VAL A 125 -22.17 14.25 15.15
CA VAL A 125 -22.40 12.93 14.54
C VAL A 125 -21.24 12.00 14.91
N ARG A 126 -21.57 10.84 15.46
CA ARG A 126 -20.62 9.78 15.79
C ARG A 126 -21.06 8.49 15.12
N VAL A 127 -20.18 7.90 14.34
CA VAL A 127 -20.34 6.59 13.72
C VAL A 127 -19.13 5.74 14.10
N SER A 128 -19.34 4.65 14.81
CA SER A 128 -18.28 3.73 15.20
C SER A 128 -18.68 2.28 14.98
N GLY A 129 -17.78 1.46 14.43
CA GLY A 129 -18.07 0.04 14.23
C GLY A 129 -19.11 -0.24 13.14
N LEU A 130 -19.34 0.67 12.19
CA LEU A 130 -20.29 0.43 11.10
C LEU A 130 -19.73 -0.67 10.19
N ALA A 131 -20.43 -1.79 10.09
CA ALA A 131 -20.06 -2.92 9.24
C ALA A 131 -21.00 -3.02 8.04
N GLY A 132 -20.45 -2.79 6.85
CA GLY A 132 -21.21 -2.59 5.63
C GLY A 132 -20.71 -3.44 4.47
N SER A 133 -21.47 -4.47 4.09
CA SER A 133 -21.13 -5.32 2.93
C SER A 133 -21.66 -4.76 1.61
N TYR A 134 -22.73 -3.97 1.67
CA TYR A 134 -23.29 -3.22 0.55
C TYR A 134 -24.09 -2.02 1.08
N CYS A 135 -23.41 -0.88 1.32
CA CYS A 135 -24.08 0.33 1.81
C CYS A 135 -23.27 1.62 1.61
N ALA A 136 -23.92 2.77 1.84
CA ALA A 136 -23.29 4.10 1.77
C ALA A 136 -23.68 5.00 2.94
N LEU A 137 -22.71 5.80 3.39
CA LEU A 137 -22.88 6.92 4.31
C LEU A 137 -22.81 8.23 3.53
N VAL A 138 -23.83 9.07 3.68
CA VAL A 138 -24.04 10.24 2.84
C VAL A 138 -24.25 11.49 3.69
N PHE A 139 -23.42 12.50 3.49
CA PHE A 139 -23.60 13.84 4.05
C PHE A 139 -24.03 14.79 2.93
N ALA A 140 -25.17 15.43 3.12
CA ALA A 140 -25.80 16.22 2.06
C ALA A 140 -26.22 17.61 2.55
N TYR A 141 -26.07 18.60 1.67
CA TYR A 141 -26.43 20.00 1.88
C TYR A 141 -25.66 20.67 3.04
N ASN A 142 -26.06 21.89 3.44
CA ASN A 142 -25.33 22.69 4.42
C ASN A 142 -25.59 22.18 5.85
N LEU A 143 -24.54 21.77 6.55
CA LEU A 143 -24.64 21.39 7.96
C LEU A 143 -24.60 22.64 8.85
N PRO A 144 -25.16 22.59 10.07
CA PRO A 144 -25.05 23.69 11.03
C PRO A 144 -23.61 24.16 11.26
N ALA A 145 -23.43 25.41 11.68
CA ALA A 145 -22.13 25.86 12.14
C ALA A 145 -21.67 25.02 13.36
N HIS A 146 -20.36 24.90 13.57
CA HIS A 146 -19.82 24.11 14.69
C HIS A 146 -20.24 22.62 14.67
N THR A 147 -20.46 22.07 13.48
CA THR A 147 -20.72 20.64 13.31
C THR A 147 -19.45 19.82 13.55
N ASN A 148 -19.54 18.74 14.32
CA ASN A 148 -18.47 17.77 14.51
C ASN A 148 -18.94 16.37 14.10
N VAL A 149 -18.31 15.81 13.07
CA VAL A 149 -18.60 14.47 12.56
C VAL A 149 -17.37 13.59 12.78
N THR A 150 -17.59 12.43 13.40
CA THR A 150 -16.56 11.41 13.59
C THR A 150 -17.06 10.07 13.05
N VAL A 151 -16.28 9.47 12.15
CA VAL A 151 -16.47 8.11 11.64
C VAL A 151 -15.22 7.33 11.98
N ARG A 152 -15.34 6.20 12.67
CA ARG A 152 -14.16 5.42 13.06
C ARG A 152 -14.40 3.92 13.08
N ASP A 153 -13.31 3.16 12.97
CA ASP A 153 -13.29 1.72 13.19
C ASP A 153 -14.38 1.00 12.38
N SER A 154 -14.62 1.46 11.14
CA SER A 154 -15.75 1.06 10.31
C SER A 154 -15.27 0.41 9.01
N THR A 155 -16.09 -0.44 8.41
CA THR A 155 -15.85 -1.04 7.09
C THR A 155 -17.10 -0.87 6.26
N VAL A 156 -17.02 -0.12 5.16
CA VAL A 156 -18.17 0.16 4.29
C VAL A 156 -17.79 -0.18 2.86
N VAL A 157 -18.51 -1.15 2.28
CA VAL A 157 -18.27 -1.67 0.94
C VAL A 157 -19.49 -1.37 0.07
N THR A 158 -19.25 -0.94 -1.18
CA THR A 158 -20.26 -0.80 -2.23
C THR A 158 -19.89 -1.66 -3.44
N PRO A 159 -20.31 -2.94 -3.47
CA PRO A 159 -20.00 -3.83 -4.58
C PRO A 159 -20.87 -3.63 -5.82
N GLY A 160 -22.03 -3.00 -5.66
CA GLY A 160 -23.03 -2.77 -6.71
C GLY A 160 -23.48 -1.31 -6.83
N PRO A 161 -24.40 -1.01 -7.77
CA PRO A 161 -24.87 0.35 -8.02
C PRO A 161 -25.74 0.88 -6.88
N MET A 162 -25.49 2.13 -6.46
CA MET A 162 -26.24 2.77 -5.38
C MET A 162 -27.29 3.74 -5.92
N SER A 163 -28.46 3.79 -5.29
CA SER A 163 -29.53 4.73 -5.65
C SER A 163 -29.57 5.89 -4.65
N TYR A 164 -29.00 7.04 -5.01
CA TYR A 164 -29.01 8.22 -4.14
C TYR A 164 -30.28 9.07 -4.27
N ALA A 165 -31.44 8.43 -4.28
CA ALA A 165 -32.71 9.08 -4.61
C ALA A 165 -33.11 10.26 -3.70
N GLN A 166 -32.56 10.35 -2.49
CA GLN A 166 -32.83 11.44 -1.54
C GLN A 166 -32.14 12.77 -1.91
N ILE A 167 -31.20 12.76 -2.88
CA ILE A 167 -30.41 13.92 -3.26
C ILE A 167 -30.74 14.33 -4.70
N ASP A 168 -31.33 15.51 -4.85
CA ASP A 168 -31.65 16.08 -6.16
C ASP A 168 -30.35 16.34 -6.94
N GLY A 169 -30.24 15.78 -8.14
CA GLY A 169 -29.08 16.00 -9.03
C GLY A 169 -27.92 15.02 -8.87
N LEU A 170 -27.97 14.08 -7.91
CA LEU A 170 -26.93 13.06 -7.73
C LEU A 170 -27.19 11.82 -8.62
N LYS A 171 -27.21 12.03 -9.94
CA LYS A 171 -27.44 10.97 -10.94
C LYS A 171 -26.17 10.27 -11.44
N ASP A 172 -25.02 10.90 -11.24
CA ASP A 172 -23.74 10.50 -11.84
C ASP A 172 -22.89 9.59 -10.92
N VAL A 173 -23.34 9.32 -9.69
CA VAL A 173 -22.61 8.47 -8.75
C VAL A 173 -23.01 7.02 -8.95
N ALA A 174 -22.09 6.23 -9.50
CA ALA A 174 -22.32 4.81 -9.74
C ALA A 174 -22.40 4.01 -8.43
N ALA A 175 -21.35 4.09 -7.60
CA ALA A 175 -21.26 3.44 -6.31
C ALA A 175 -20.21 4.14 -5.46
N SER A 176 -20.55 4.51 -4.22
CA SER A 176 -19.59 5.10 -3.29
C SER A 176 -20.00 4.91 -1.83
N PRO A 177 -19.13 4.37 -0.97
CA PRO A 177 -19.46 4.12 0.43
C PRO A 177 -19.48 5.41 1.27
N LEU A 178 -18.79 6.47 0.83
CA LEU A 178 -18.81 7.78 1.49
C LEU A 178 -19.08 8.90 0.47
N VAL A 179 -20.16 9.64 0.66
CA VAL A 179 -20.58 10.70 -0.26
C VAL A 179 -20.69 12.04 0.49
N LEU A 180 -20.03 13.07 -0.03
CA LEU A 180 -20.25 14.47 0.36
C LEU A 180 -20.92 15.22 -0.79
N HIS A 181 -22.09 15.81 -0.54
CA HIS A 181 -22.84 16.50 -1.59
C HIS A 181 -23.35 17.87 -1.16
N ALA A 182 -23.04 18.91 -1.95
CA ALA A 182 -23.53 20.27 -1.76
C ALA A 182 -23.30 20.82 -0.33
N THR A 183 -22.18 20.46 0.31
CA THR A 183 -21.94 20.69 1.74
C THR A 183 -21.10 21.95 1.98
N SER A 184 -21.67 22.95 2.64
CA SER A 184 -20.92 24.05 3.26
C SER A 184 -20.65 23.73 4.73
N LEU A 185 -19.38 23.70 5.11
CA LEU A 185 -18.91 23.49 6.48
C LEU A 185 -18.34 24.80 7.02
N LEU A 186 -18.94 25.32 8.08
CA LEU A 186 -18.54 26.57 8.76
C LEU A 186 -18.15 26.29 10.21
N HIS A 187 -16.89 26.55 10.57
CA HIS A 187 -16.34 26.24 11.90
C HIS A 187 -16.54 24.77 12.30
N ALA A 188 -16.51 23.86 11.33
CA ALA A 188 -16.90 22.47 11.48
C ALA A 188 -15.73 21.51 11.25
N GLN A 189 -15.85 20.30 11.76
CA GLN A 189 -14.87 19.23 11.61
C GLN A 189 -15.53 17.93 11.16
N LEU A 190 -14.97 17.29 10.14
CA LEU A 190 -15.30 15.93 9.71
C LEU A 190 -14.03 15.08 9.81
N ARG A 191 -14.07 14.03 10.64
CA ARG A 191 -12.93 13.15 10.88
C ARG A 191 -13.31 11.69 10.58
N VAL A 192 -12.52 11.04 9.74
CA VAL A 192 -12.66 9.62 9.38
C VAL A 192 -11.38 8.89 9.74
N ASN A 193 -11.45 7.94 10.68
CA ASN A 193 -10.27 7.29 11.26
C ASN A 193 -10.36 5.77 11.14
N ASN A 194 -9.25 5.09 10.86
CA ASN A 194 -9.16 3.62 10.91
C ASN A 194 -10.35 2.92 10.23
N THR A 195 -10.71 3.40 9.04
CA THR A 195 -11.93 2.99 8.33
C THR A 195 -11.57 2.45 6.95
N VAL A 196 -12.23 1.38 6.53
CA VAL A 196 -12.09 0.81 5.18
C VAL A 196 -13.29 1.24 4.34
N LEU A 197 -13.01 1.92 3.24
CA LEU A 197 -14.01 2.33 2.24
C LEU A 197 -13.67 1.64 0.93
N SER A 198 -14.56 0.79 0.43
CA SER A 198 -14.30 -0.01 -0.76
C SER A 198 -15.44 0.06 -1.76
N SER A 199 -15.11 0.22 -3.05
CA SER A 199 -16.04 0.12 -4.16
C SER A 199 -15.47 -0.78 -5.26
N SER A 200 -16.17 -1.87 -5.57
CA SER A 200 -15.78 -2.77 -6.68
C SER A 200 -16.61 -2.58 -7.94
N TYR A 201 -17.59 -1.67 -7.93
CA TYR A 201 -18.45 -1.40 -9.07
C TYR A 201 -17.74 -0.55 -10.14
N ALA A 202 -18.07 -0.80 -11.42
CA ALA A 202 -17.47 -0.08 -12.54
C ALA A 202 -17.79 1.43 -12.50
N GLY A 203 -16.74 2.27 -12.56
CA GLY A 203 -16.88 3.72 -12.38
C GLY A 203 -17.20 4.16 -10.95
N GLY A 204 -17.15 3.24 -9.98
CA GLY A 204 -17.35 3.55 -8.57
C GLY A 204 -16.14 4.24 -7.93
N SER A 205 -16.36 4.84 -6.76
CA SER A 205 -15.30 5.49 -6.00
C SER A 205 -15.41 5.25 -4.50
N ALA A 206 -14.29 5.14 -3.78
CA ALA A 206 -14.33 4.93 -2.32
C ALA A 206 -14.82 6.20 -1.57
N MET A 207 -14.61 7.38 -2.15
CA MET A 207 -15.18 8.64 -1.66
C MET A 207 -15.64 9.51 -2.84
N TYR A 208 -16.86 10.01 -2.80
CA TYR A 208 -17.40 10.90 -3.81
C TYR A 208 -17.70 12.29 -3.26
N VAL A 209 -17.38 13.32 -4.03
CA VAL A 209 -17.72 14.72 -3.74
C VAL A 209 -18.47 15.34 -4.91
N GLY A 210 -19.66 15.87 -4.67
CA GLY A 210 -20.49 16.51 -5.70
C GLY A 210 -21.27 17.72 -5.20
N GLY A 211 -21.95 18.43 -6.10
CA GLY A 211 -22.83 19.56 -5.77
C GLY A 211 -22.12 20.84 -5.28
N GLY A 212 -20.79 20.79 -5.08
CA GLY A 212 -19.99 21.84 -4.49
C GLY A 212 -19.77 21.63 -3.00
N VAL A 213 -18.52 21.66 -2.54
CA VAL A 213 -18.15 21.60 -1.12
C VAL A 213 -17.28 22.80 -0.77
N ASP A 214 -17.69 23.49 0.29
CA ASP A 214 -17.05 24.70 0.81
C ASP A 214 -16.61 24.49 2.27
N LEU A 215 -15.31 24.58 2.52
CA LEU A 215 -14.74 24.64 3.87
C LEU A 215 -14.44 26.10 4.22
N LEU A 216 -15.07 26.59 5.28
CA LEU A 216 -14.94 27.95 5.80
C LEU A 216 -14.50 27.87 7.27
N SER A 217 -13.21 28.07 7.52
CA SER A 217 -12.62 27.84 8.85
C SER A 217 -12.99 26.45 9.39
N SER A 218 -12.84 25.42 8.55
CA SER A 218 -13.30 24.06 8.83
C SER A 218 -12.24 23.02 8.47
N ALA A 219 -12.37 21.81 9.02
CA ALA A 219 -11.43 20.71 8.80
C ALA A 219 -12.11 19.44 8.28
N VAL A 220 -11.51 18.81 7.26
CA VAL A 220 -11.83 17.43 6.84
C VAL A 220 -10.54 16.62 6.98
N LEU A 221 -10.56 15.60 7.83
CA LEU A 221 -9.38 14.82 8.23
C LEU A 221 -9.64 13.33 8.01
N LEU A 222 -8.81 12.69 7.20
CA LEU A 222 -8.81 11.24 7.01
C LEU A 222 -7.48 10.69 7.53
N ASP A 223 -7.54 9.76 8.49
CA ASP A 223 -6.34 9.18 9.13
C ASP A 223 -6.41 7.66 9.26
N GLY A 224 -5.39 6.97 8.74
CA GLY A 224 -5.36 5.51 8.74
C GLY A 224 -6.52 4.90 7.95
N VAL A 225 -7.03 5.59 6.93
CA VAL A 225 -8.15 5.14 6.09
C VAL A 225 -7.62 4.31 4.92
N SER A 226 -8.31 3.20 4.61
CA SER A 226 -8.05 2.41 3.42
C SER A 226 -9.10 2.70 2.34
N LEU A 227 -8.68 3.29 1.23
CA LEU A 227 -9.54 3.59 0.08
C LEU A 227 -9.30 2.59 -1.04
N GLN A 228 -10.29 1.75 -1.34
CA GLN A 228 -10.19 0.68 -2.32
C GLN A 228 -11.21 0.88 -3.45
N ALA A 229 -10.75 0.86 -4.70
CA ALA A 229 -11.59 1.06 -5.87
C ALA A 229 -11.19 0.12 -7.00
N SER A 230 -11.88 -1.01 -7.18
CA SER A 230 -11.46 -2.08 -8.11
C SER A 230 -12.35 -2.22 -9.35
N GLY A 231 -13.19 -1.22 -9.64
CA GLY A 231 -14.17 -1.22 -10.74
C GLY A 231 -13.60 -1.01 -12.15
N GLY A 232 -12.35 -1.37 -12.42
CA GLY A 232 -11.69 -1.13 -13.71
C GLY A 232 -11.10 0.28 -13.84
N SER A 233 -10.84 0.72 -15.08
CA SER A 233 -10.05 1.93 -15.39
C SER A 233 -10.72 3.25 -15.01
N THR A 234 -12.04 3.25 -14.82
CA THR A 234 -12.83 4.42 -14.41
C THR A 234 -13.05 4.50 -12.91
N ALA A 235 -12.51 3.55 -12.13
CA ALA A 235 -12.62 3.56 -10.68
C ALA A 235 -11.66 4.57 -10.04
N HIS A 236 -12.09 5.19 -8.94
CA HIS A 236 -11.31 6.24 -8.27
C HIS A 236 -11.27 6.07 -6.75
N ALA A 237 -10.15 6.37 -6.11
CA ALA A 237 -10.11 6.39 -4.64
C ALA A 237 -10.97 7.53 -4.07
N MET A 238 -10.81 8.73 -4.63
CA MET A 238 -11.69 9.86 -4.39
C MET A 238 -12.02 10.53 -5.70
N TYR A 239 -13.28 10.90 -5.89
CA TYR A 239 -13.73 11.56 -7.11
C TYR A 239 -14.58 12.78 -6.78
N VAL A 240 -14.04 13.96 -7.11
CA VAL A 240 -14.81 15.21 -7.17
C VAL A 240 -15.38 15.32 -8.58
N ALA A 241 -16.70 15.46 -8.69
CA ALA A 241 -17.35 15.64 -9.99
C ALA A 241 -16.79 16.88 -10.72
N PRO A 242 -16.54 16.82 -12.04
CA PRO A 242 -15.83 17.88 -12.79
C PRO A 242 -16.43 19.28 -12.62
N ALA A 243 -17.76 19.39 -12.71
CA ALA A 243 -18.48 20.66 -12.56
C ALA A 243 -18.57 21.16 -11.10
N SER A 244 -18.29 20.30 -10.13
CA SER A 244 -18.39 20.59 -8.70
C SER A 244 -17.17 21.37 -8.22
N ARG A 245 -17.43 22.32 -7.34
CA ARG A 245 -16.39 23.13 -6.70
C ARG A 245 -15.88 22.43 -5.44
N LEU A 246 -14.58 22.40 -5.22
CA LEU A 246 -13.98 22.07 -3.94
C LEU A 246 -13.20 23.30 -3.46
N SER A 247 -13.71 23.97 -2.43
CA SER A 247 -13.10 25.22 -1.96
C SER A 247 -12.75 25.19 -0.49
N LEU A 248 -11.53 25.62 -0.19
CA LEU A 248 -10.99 25.78 1.14
C LEU A 248 -10.61 27.24 1.35
N ARG A 249 -11.26 27.88 2.32
CA ARG A 249 -11.06 29.30 2.63
C ARG A 249 -10.99 29.55 4.14
N ARG A 250 -10.42 30.69 4.52
CA ARG A 250 -10.37 31.19 5.90
C ARG A 250 -9.75 30.18 6.87
N GLN A 251 -8.51 29.76 6.62
CA GLN A 251 -7.79 28.84 7.51
C GLN A 251 -8.49 27.47 7.62
N SER A 252 -8.94 26.93 6.50
CA SER A 252 -9.49 25.56 6.44
C SER A 252 -8.39 24.52 6.18
N VAL A 253 -8.67 23.27 6.52
CA VAL A 253 -7.76 22.15 6.28
C VAL A 253 -8.50 20.97 5.67
N PHE A 254 -7.98 20.43 4.57
CA PHE A 254 -8.31 19.09 4.10
C PHE A 254 -7.04 18.26 4.16
N SER A 255 -7.02 17.22 4.99
CA SER A 255 -5.83 16.41 5.23
C SER A 255 -6.13 14.92 5.08
N MET A 256 -5.28 14.25 4.31
CA MET A 256 -5.18 12.80 4.25
C MET A 256 -3.84 12.37 4.82
N THR A 257 -3.89 11.57 5.87
CA THR A 257 -2.71 11.13 6.63
C THR A 257 -2.70 9.62 6.78
N ASN A 258 -1.57 8.96 6.50
CA ASN A 258 -1.43 7.50 6.58
C ASN A 258 -2.53 6.74 5.81
N VAL A 259 -2.93 7.25 4.64
CA VAL A 259 -4.00 6.65 3.83
C VAL A 259 -3.41 5.63 2.88
N SER A 260 -3.92 4.40 2.90
CA SER A 260 -3.57 3.37 1.92
C SER A 260 -4.57 3.39 0.78
N VAL A 261 -4.08 3.41 -0.47
CA VAL A 261 -4.94 3.49 -1.64
C VAL A 261 -4.67 2.33 -2.60
N ALA A 262 -5.72 1.60 -2.97
CA ALA A 262 -5.68 0.58 -4.00
C ALA A 262 -6.77 0.86 -5.04
N SER A 263 -6.39 1.36 -6.21
CA SER A 263 -7.35 1.72 -7.26
C SER A 263 -6.94 1.13 -8.61
N SER A 264 -7.87 0.48 -9.31
CA SER A 264 -7.66 -0.01 -10.68
C SER A 264 -7.69 1.11 -11.73
N GLY A 265 -8.16 2.31 -11.37
CA GLY A 265 -8.18 3.49 -12.22
C GLY A 265 -7.28 4.60 -11.67
N GLY A 266 -7.89 5.68 -11.18
CA GLY A 266 -7.19 6.86 -10.63
C GLY A 266 -7.16 6.91 -9.10
N GLY A 267 -6.26 7.73 -8.54
CA GLY A 267 -6.25 8.04 -7.10
C GLY A 267 -7.33 9.06 -6.72
N PHE A 268 -6.91 10.27 -6.38
CA PHE A 268 -7.71 11.42 -5.99
C PHE A 268 -7.90 12.38 -7.18
N VAL A 269 -9.14 12.52 -7.64
CA VAL A 269 -9.53 13.52 -8.65
C VAL A 269 -10.19 14.69 -7.94
N LEU A 270 -9.61 15.89 -8.04
CA LEU A 270 -10.09 17.09 -7.34
C LEU A 270 -10.99 18.01 -8.19
N GLY A 271 -11.31 17.59 -9.42
CA GLY A 271 -12.20 18.31 -10.34
C GLY A 271 -11.55 19.53 -11.00
N GLU A 272 -12.38 20.34 -11.68
CA GLU A 272 -11.94 21.49 -12.49
C GLU A 272 -11.97 22.82 -11.72
N LYS A 273 -12.54 22.83 -10.51
CA LYS A 273 -12.84 24.05 -9.74
C LYS A 273 -12.28 23.99 -8.32
N LEU A 274 -11.02 23.58 -8.18
CA LEU A 274 -10.32 23.66 -6.90
C LEU A 274 -10.04 25.13 -6.53
N THR A 275 -10.32 25.54 -5.30
CA THR A 275 -9.97 26.88 -4.82
C THR A 275 -9.36 26.81 -3.43
N LEU A 276 -8.08 27.17 -3.31
CA LEU A 276 -7.36 27.16 -2.04
C LEU A 276 -6.88 28.58 -1.70
N SER A 277 -7.33 29.12 -0.57
CA SER A 277 -6.94 30.47 -0.12
C SER A 277 -6.79 30.52 1.40
N ALA A 278 -5.63 30.99 1.87
CA ALA A 278 -5.27 31.02 3.29
C ALA A 278 -5.60 29.70 4.02
N SER A 279 -5.41 28.55 3.36
CA SER A 279 -5.92 27.23 3.78
C SER A 279 -5.01 26.11 3.26
N VAL A 280 -5.15 24.90 3.78
CA VAL A 280 -4.23 23.78 3.52
C VAL A 280 -4.94 22.59 2.90
N LEU A 281 -4.38 22.06 1.82
CA LEU A 281 -4.73 20.76 1.25
C LEU A 281 -3.48 19.86 1.35
N ARG A 282 -3.55 18.76 2.08
CA ARG A 282 -2.35 18.00 2.47
C ARG A 282 -2.53 16.49 2.33
N PHE A 283 -1.54 15.84 1.72
CA PHE A 283 -1.47 14.39 1.51
C PHE A 283 -0.14 13.88 2.08
N VAL A 284 -0.21 13.04 3.11
CA VAL A 284 0.96 12.67 3.92
C VAL A 284 0.99 11.18 4.21
N GLY A 285 2.11 10.52 3.91
CA GLY A 285 2.26 9.08 4.18
C GLY A 285 1.26 8.26 3.38
N ILE A 286 1.13 8.57 2.08
CA ILE A 286 0.18 7.87 1.19
C ILE A 286 0.94 6.90 0.32
N HIS A 287 0.53 5.64 0.35
CA HIS A 287 1.09 4.59 -0.48
C HIS A 287 0.00 3.95 -1.32
N GLY A 288 0.26 3.80 -2.62
CA GLY A 288 -0.63 3.02 -3.48
C GLY A 288 -0.14 2.82 -4.90
N SER A 289 -0.90 2.01 -5.64
CA SER A 289 -0.66 1.70 -7.04
C SER A 289 -1.82 2.22 -7.88
N PHE A 290 -1.50 2.92 -8.97
CA PHE A 290 -2.46 3.62 -9.83
C PHE A 290 -2.07 3.47 -11.29
N ALA A 291 -3.04 3.57 -12.19
CA ALA A 291 -2.77 3.58 -13.63
C ALA A 291 -2.20 4.92 -14.12
N SER A 292 -2.40 6.02 -13.38
CA SER A 292 -2.01 7.38 -13.76
C SER A 292 -1.45 8.16 -12.56
N SER A 293 -1.99 9.33 -12.22
CA SER A 293 -1.52 10.13 -11.08
C SER A 293 -2.25 9.76 -9.80
N LEU A 294 -1.55 9.82 -8.66
CA LEU A 294 -2.22 9.75 -7.35
C LEU A 294 -3.13 10.95 -7.16
N VAL A 295 -2.64 12.19 -7.32
CA VAL A 295 -3.46 13.40 -7.20
C VAL A 295 -3.63 14.05 -8.57
N ARG A 296 -4.86 14.26 -9.03
CA ARG A 296 -5.15 14.93 -10.29
C ARG A 296 -6.06 16.12 -10.08
N CYS A 297 -5.60 17.29 -10.50
CA CYS A 297 -6.37 18.52 -10.53
C CYS A 297 -6.58 18.93 -11.99
N ASP A 298 -7.84 19.03 -12.40
CA ASP A 298 -8.22 19.37 -13.78
C ASP A 298 -8.46 20.87 -13.97
N GLY A 299 -8.36 21.64 -12.89
CA GLY A 299 -8.49 23.08 -12.92
C GLY A 299 -8.54 23.66 -11.51
N GLY A 300 -8.29 24.97 -11.41
CA GLY A 300 -8.45 25.71 -10.16
C GLY A 300 -7.31 26.66 -9.85
N THR A 301 -7.35 27.23 -8.64
CA THR A 301 -6.37 28.20 -8.18
C THR A 301 -5.90 27.90 -6.77
N ILE A 302 -4.59 28.04 -6.56
CA ILE A 302 -3.97 28.10 -5.24
C ILE A 302 -3.52 29.55 -5.04
N GLY A 303 -4.41 30.33 -4.42
CA GLY A 303 -4.23 31.75 -4.20
C GLY A 303 -3.41 32.06 -2.96
N ALA A 304 -3.32 33.36 -2.64
CA ALA A 304 -2.57 33.88 -1.50
C ALA A 304 -2.79 33.09 -0.20
N GLY A 305 -1.69 32.63 0.39
CA GLY A 305 -1.67 31.85 1.63
C GLY A 305 -2.27 30.44 1.52
N GLY A 306 -2.65 29.98 0.32
CA GLY A 306 -3.02 28.59 0.07
C GLY A 306 -1.78 27.69 0.00
N TRP A 307 -1.87 26.48 0.56
CA TRP A 307 -0.76 25.53 0.58
C TRP A 307 -1.20 24.11 0.22
N LEU A 308 -0.67 23.58 -0.89
CA LEU A 308 -0.77 22.16 -1.25
C LEU A 308 0.49 21.43 -0.77
N ASP A 309 0.35 20.51 0.17
CA ASP A 309 1.45 19.74 0.73
C ASP A 309 1.39 18.26 0.31
N LEU A 310 2.45 17.80 -0.34
CA LEU A 310 2.66 16.40 -0.72
C LEU A 310 3.91 15.91 0.00
N TYR A 311 3.73 15.08 1.02
CA TYR A 311 4.83 14.60 1.86
C TYR A 311 4.80 13.07 2.01
N ASP A 312 5.91 12.38 1.74
CA ASP A 312 5.98 10.91 1.86
C ASP A 312 4.89 10.19 1.06
N VAL A 313 4.78 10.56 -0.23
CA VAL A 313 3.77 10.04 -1.14
C VAL A 313 4.40 9.11 -2.16
N TRP A 314 3.91 7.87 -2.22
CA TRP A 314 4.43 6.79 -3.06
C TRP A 314 3.41 6.36 -4.10
N ALA A 315 3.72 6.66 -5.35
CA ALA A 315 3.00 6.18 -6.53
C ALA A 315 3.78 5.03 -7.18
N LEU A 316 3.34 3.78 -6.93
CA LEU A 316 4.10 2.57 -7.26
C LEU A 316 3.92 2.07 -8.70
N GLY A 317 2.97 2.60 -9.47
CA GLY A 317 2.72 2.17 -10.85
C GLY A 317 3.84 2.62 -11.80
N GLU A 318 4.23 1.78 -12.77
CA GLU A 318 5.38 2.06 -13.66
C GLU A 318 5.27 3.36 -14.46
N ALA A 319 4.06 3.78 -14.82
CA ALA A 319 3.79 5.05 -15.51
C ALA A 319 3.16 6.11 -14.58
N SER A 320 3.12 5.86 -13.28
CA SER A 320 2.41 6.71 -12.33
C SER A 320 3.23 7.93 -11.89
N SER A 321 2.53 9.03 -11.62
CA SER A 321 3.11 10.25 -11.03
C SER A 321 2.45 10.56 -9.68
N VAL A 322 3.13 11.33 -8.84
CA VAL A 322 2.59 11.76 -7.54
C VAL A 322 1.41 12.71 -7.76
N ALA A 323 1.56 13.67 -8.69
CA ALA A 323 0.47 14.58 -9.01
C ALA A 323 0.45 15.04 -10.48
N SER A 324 -0.72 15.50 -10.91
CA SER A 324 -0.93 16.25 -12.15
C SER A 324 -1.66 17.54 -11.81
N LEU A 325 -0.95 18.67 -11.95
CA LEU A 325 -1.38 20.02 -11.57
C LEU A 325 -1.35 21.00 -12.76
N SER A 326 -1.19 20.53 -14.00
CA SER A 326 -1.00 21.38 -15.19
C SER A 326 -2.11 22.40 -15.45
N ALA A 327 -3.33 22.12 -14.98
CA ALA A 327 -4.48 23.01 -15.12
C ALA A 327 -4.68 23.93 -13.89
N VAL A 328 -3.80 23.85 -12.89
CA VAL A 328 -3.86 24.68 -11.69
C VAL A 328 -2.97 25.91 -11.86
N THR A 329 -3.50 27.08 -11.47
CA THR A 329 -2.74 28.33 -11.43
C THR A 329 -2.34 28.67 -10.00
N LEU A 330 -1.05 28.93 -9.75
CA LEU A 330 -0.56 29.52 -8.52
C LEU A 330 -0.62 31.05 -8.61
N SER A 331 -1.33 31.67 -7.66
CA SER A 331 -1.51 33.13 -7.56
C SER A 331 -1.24 33.63 -6.14
N GLY A 332 -0.03 33.33 -5.65
CA GLY A 332 0.47 33.71 -4.33
C GLY A 332 0.42 32.58 -3.29
N GLY A 333 0.01 31.38 -3.70
CA GLY A 333 0.05 30.17 -2.89
C GLY A 333 1.34 29.37 -3.08
N GLY A 334 1.46 28.26 -2.34
CA GLY A 334 2.62 27.37 -2.36
C GLY A 334 2.25 25.93 -2.65
N VAL A 335 3.17 25.22 -3.30
CA VAL A 335 3.15 23.74 -3.41
C VAL A 335 4.45 23.21 -2.83
N SER A 336 4.36 22.27 -1.88
CA SER A 336 5.51 21.50 -1.38
C SER A 336 5.42 20.06 -1.87
N VAL A 337 6.54 19.53 -2.36
CA VAL A 337 6.69 18.12 -2.72
C VAL A 337 7.95 17.59 -2.06
N ALA A 338 7.80 16.82 -0.99
CA ALA A 338 8.91 16.35 -0.19
C ALA A 338 8.84 14.86 0.10
N ARG A 339 9.98 14.16 -0.05
CA ARG A 339 10.07 12.72 0.23
C ARG A 339 9.05 11.91 -0.58
N CYS A 340 8.77 12.30 -1.82
CA CYS A 340 7.83 11.58 -2.68
C CYS A 340 8.54 10.67 -3.67
N VAL A 341 7.89 9.56 -4.03
CA VAL A 341 8.38 8.56 -4.97
C VAL A 341 7.36 8.33 -6.08
N ALA A 342 7.79 8.53 -7.33
CA ALA A 342 7.00 8.21 -8.51
C ALA A 342 7.61 7.02 -9.27
N GLY A 343 6.76 6.09 -9.69
CA GLY A 343 7.16 4.98 -10.55
C GLY A 343 7.58 5.42 -11.95
N GLY A 344 6.88 6.40 -12.51
CA GLY A 344 7.21 7.02 -13.80
C GLY A 344 8.33 8.05 -13.71
N ALA A 345 8.86 8.43 -14.88
CA ALA A 345 9.89 9.47 -14.99
C ALA A 345 9.42 10.87 -14.56
N THR A 346 8.10 11.09 -14.55
CA THR A 346 7.43 12.32 -14.10
C THR A 346 7.07 12.22 -12.62
N LEU A 347 7.59 13.12 -11.80
CA LEU A 347 7.20 13.23 -10.39
C LEU A 347 5.84 13.92 -10.27
N VAL A 348 5.75 15.14 -10.81
CA VAL A 348 4.55 15.97 -10.81
C VAL A 348 4.48 16.72 -12.13
N VAL A 349 3.32 16.71 -12.79
CA VAL A 349 3.07 17.67 -13.88
C VAL A 349 2.75 19.01 -13.23
N GLY A 350 3.68 19.96 -13.29
CA GLY A 350 3.64 21.18 -12.48
C GLY A 350 2.52 22.17 -12.85
N PRO A 351 2.13 23.04 -11.91
CA PRO A 351 1.14 24.09 -12.14
C PRO A 351 1.72 25.25 -12.96
N GLU A 352 0.82 26.09 -13.49
CA GLU A 352 1.19 27.40 -14.01
C GLU A 352 1.48 28.35 -12.84
N VAL A 353 2.66 28.96 -12.83
CA VAL A 353 3.08 29.86 -11.73
C VAL A 353 2.99 31.31 -12.18
N VAL A 354 1.91 32.01 -11.81
CA VAL A 354 1.79 33.47 -11.99
C VAL A 354 2.49 34.19 -10.83
N SER A 355 2.24 33.73 -9.61
CA SER A 355 2.96 34.15 -8.40
C SER A 355 2.88 33.05 -7.34
N GLY A 356 3.83 33.03 -6.40
CA GLY A 356 3.96 31.95 -5.41
C GLY A 356 5.22 31.11 -5.64
N ALA A 357 5.26 29.90 -5.08
CA ALA A 357 6.45 29.05 -5.16
C ALA A 357 6.12 27.55 -5.14
N VAL A 358 6.91 26.78 -5.87
CA VAL A 358 6.96 25.32 -5.75
C VAL A 358 8.28 24.95 -5.06
N SER A 359 8.20 24.32 -3.89
CA SER A 359 9.37 23.89 -3.11
C SER A 359 9.47 22.37 -3.13
N VAL A 360 10.67 21.84 -3.33
CA VAL A 360 10.89 20.39 -3.46
C VAL A 360 12.07 19.93 -2.62
N GLN A 361 11.97 18.71 -2.08
CA GLN A 361 13.03 18.10 -1.28
C GLN A 361 13.00 16.57 -1.34
N CYS A 362 14.15 15.93 -1.52
CA CYS A 362 14.29 14.47 -1.47
C CYS A 362 13.24 13.69 -2.26
N ASN A 363 13.10 13.92 -3.56
CA ASN A 363 12.12 13.14 -4.33
C ASN A 363 12.82 12.12 -5.23
N ARG A 364 12.09 11.06 -5.58
CA ARG A 364 12.50 10.06 -6.57
C ARG A 364 11.46 9.96 -7.69
N ALA A 365 11.91 9.79 -8.92
CA ALA A 365 11.03 9.53 -10.07
C ALA A 365 11.71 8.58 -11.05
N GLY A 366 11.07 7.46 -11.38
CA GLY A 366 11.64 6.44 -12.26
C GLY A 366 12.91 5.80 -11.68
N GLY A 367 12.93 5.56 -10.37
CA GLY A 367 14.05 4.95 -9.65
C GLY A 367 15.26 5.85 -9.36
N ARG A 368 15.32 7.06 -9.91
CA ARG A 368 16.40 8.04 -9.65
C ARG A 368 16.01 9.09 -8.61
N MET A 369 16.99 9.51 -7.81
CA MET A 369 16.86 10.64 -6.89
C MET A 369 17.02 11.95 -7.66
N LEU A 370 16.16 12.93 -7.35
CA LEU A 370 16.17 14.26 -7.98
C LEU A 370 16.93 15.24 -7.10
N GLN A 371 18.04 15.78 -7.61
CA GLN A 371 18.98 16.59 -6.82
C GLN A 371 19.07 18.04 -7.29
N SER A 372 18.82 18.30 -8.58
CA SER A 372 18.94 19.62 -9.20
C SER A 372 17.62 20.12 -9.77
N SER A 373 17.52 21.44 -9.99
CA SER A 373 16.38 22.04 -10.68
C SER A 373 16.21 21.51 -12.11
N GLY A 374 17.29 21.08 -12.76
CA GLY A 374 17.25 20.40 -14.06
C GLY A 374 16.56 19.03 -13.98
N ASP A 375 16.85 18.25 -12.94
CA ASP A 375 16.22 16.95 -12.72
C ASP A 375 14.71 17.10 -12.49
N TYR A 376 14.31 18.07 -11.66
CA TYR A 376 12.90 18.36 -11.41
C TYR A 376 12.18 18.87 -12.66
N ARG A 377 12.85 19.66 -13.51
CA ARG A 377 12.31 20.08 -14.81
C ARG A 377 12.02 18.88 -15.72
N LEU A 378 12.97 17.93 -15.80
CA LEU A 378 12.77 16.68 -16.53
C LEU A 378 11.69 15.79 -15.89
N ALA A 379 11.44 15.95 -14.59
CA ALA A 379 10.39 15.25 -13.85
C ALA A 379 9.04 16.00 -13.81
N GLY A 380 8.86 17.01 -14.67
CA GLY A 380 7.58 17.69 -14.91
C GLY A 380 7.35 19.00 -14.13
N LEU A 381 8.31 19.45 -13.33
CA LEU A 381 8.22 20.70 -12.56
C LEU A 381 9.12 21.79 -13.17
N PRO A 382 8.58 22.74 -13.96
CA PRO A 382 9.39 23.66 -14.77
C PRO A 382 10.20 24.68 -13.96
N SER A 383 9.68 25.13 -12.82
CA SER A 383 10.30 26.12 -11.92
C SER A 383 10.10 25.70 -10.46
N VAL A 384 11.20 25.46 -9.74
CA VAL A 384 11.19 24.96 -8.36
C VAL A 384 12.32 25.56 -7.52
N GLY A 385 12.06 25.75 -6.23
CA GLY A 385 13.08 25.90 -5.20
C GLY A 385 13.48 24.53 -4.67
N VAL A 386 14.73 24.11 -4.91
CA VAL A 386 15.25 22.82 -4.42
C VAL A 386 15.89 23.01 -3.05
N VAL A 387 15.42 22.26 -2.07
CA VAL A 387 16.00 22.20 -0.72
C VAL A 387 16.79 20.90 -0.60
N PRO A 388 18.07 20.94 -0.15
CA PRO A 388 18.87 19.74 0.12
C PRO A 388 18.20 18.80 1.12
N CYS A 389 18.52 17.51 1.03
CA CYS A 389 17.86 16.48 1.84
C CYS A 389 18.16 16.51 3.33
N ASP A 390 19.36 16.97 3.65
CA ASP A 390 19.93 17.15 4.97
C ASP A 390 19.59 18.53 5.57
N SER A 391 18.89 19.38 4.81
CA SER A 391 18.47 20.71 5.23
C SER A 391 16.98 20.74 5.57
N CYS A 392 16.53 21.86 6.11
CA CYS A 392 15.14 22.12 6.42
C CYS A 392 14.78 23.53 5.95
N ALA A 393 13.54 23.69 5.51
CA ALA A 393 13.03 24.98 5.05
C ALA A 393 11.59 25.16 5.49
N ALA A 394 11.27 26.36 5.97
CA ALA A 394 9.92 26.72 6.37
C ALA A 394 8.88 26.46 5.27
N ALA A 395 9.25 26.67 3.99
CA ALA A 395 8.36 26.46 2.84
C ALA A 395 7.94 24.99 2.61
N LEU A 396 8.59 24.03 3.28
CA LEU A 396 8.27 22.60 3.19
C LEU A 396 7.63 22.07 4.48
N THR A 397 7.90 22.70 5.62
CA THR A 397 7.50 22.19 6.95
C THR A 397 6.38 23.01 7.57
N CYS A 398 6.26 24.29 7.23
CA CYS A 398 5.42 25.25 7.93
C CYS A 398 4.32 25.82 7.05
N PHE A 399 3.11 25.92 7.59
CA PHE A 399 2.06 26.70 6.97
C PHE A 399 2.32 28.19 7.16
N GLY A 400 2.82 28.84 6.10
CA GLY A 400 3.31 30.21 6.16
C GLY A 400 2.33 31.25 6.71
N ALA A 401 1.02 31.09 6.48
CA ALA A 401 0.02 32.06 6.93
C ALA A 401 -0.16 32.10 8.47
N LEU A 402 0.27 31.06 9.18
CA LEU A 402 0.18 30.94 10.64
C LEU A 402 1.55 30.69 11.30
N THR A 403 2.64 30.95 10.58
CA THR A 403 4.00 30.82 11.09
C THR A 403 4.55 32.18 11.48
N ALA A 404 4.93 32.35 12.74
CA ALA A 404 5.54 33.58 13.25
C ALA A 404 7.05 33.64 13.00
N SER A 405 7.74 32.51 13.16
CA SER A 405 9.18 32.38 12.90
C SER A 405 9.57 30.92 12.62
N PHE A 406 10.76 30.73 12.07
CA PHE A 406 11.34 29.40 11.80
C PHE A 406 12.79 29.39 12.28
N SER A 407 13.11 28.46 13.16
CA SER A 407 14.44 28.27 13.74
C SER A 407 14.62 26.80 14.12
N ASP A 408 15.84 26.28 14.03
CA ASP A 408 16.18 24.89 14.39
C ASP A 408 15.27 23.84 13.74
N CYS A 409 14.91 24.05 12.46
CA CYS A 409 14.00 23.20 11.69
C CYS A 409 12.58 23.07 12.27
N ALA A 410 12.18 23.99 13.14
CA ALA A 410 10.87 24.02 13.78
C ALA A 410 10.10 25.29 13.42
N CYS A 411 8.79 25.13 13.25
CA CYS A 411 7.87 26.23 13.04
C CYS A 411 7.42 26.76 14.40
N ASN A 412 7.55 28.06 14.63
CA ASN A 412 6.94 28.72 15.77
C ASN A 412 5.68 29.45 15.31
N CYS A 413 4.54 29.12 15.92
CA CYS A 413 3.23 29.48 15.38
C CYS A 413 2.77 30.86 15.84
N SER A 414 2.10 31.58 14.95
CA SER A 414 1.30 32.75 15.34
C SER A 414 -0.01 32.31 16.00
N ALA A 415 -0.75 33.26 16.57
CA ALA A 415 -2.07 33.00 17.14
C ALA A 415 -2.98 32.25 16.13
N GLY A 416 -3.63 31.18 16.59
CA GLY A 416 -4.49 30.32 15.78
C GLY A 416 -3.79 29.15 15.08
N GLY A 417 -2.45 29.13 15.02
CA GLY A 417 -1.69 27.98 14.53
C GLY A 417 -1.50 26.90 15.60
N VAL A 418 -1.67 25.63 15.20
CA VAL A 418 -1.57 24.46 16.07
C VAL A 418 -0.62 23.42 15.45
N GLY A 419 0.12 22.71 16.31
CA GLY A 419 1.01 21.62 15.92
C GLY A 419 2.32 22.06 15.26
N ALA A 420 3.16 21.08 14.90
CA ALA A 420 4.52 21.32 14.41
C ALA A 420 4.60 22.09 13.09
N ALA A 421 3.54 22.06 12.28
CA ALA A 421 3.45 22.75 11.00
C ALA A 421 2.63 24.06 11.08
N CYS A 422 2.20 24.49 12.27
CA CYS A 422 1.36 25.67 12.48
C CYS A 422 0.07 25.68 11.66
N LEU A 423 -0.63 24.54 11.64
CA LEU A 423 -1.86 24.38 10.88
C LEU A 423 -3.05 25.02 11.61
N PRO A 424 -4.12 25.42 10.89
CA PRO A 424 -5.31 25.99 11.53
C PRO A 424 -6.06 25.05 12.49
N PHE A 425 -5.89 23.74 12.32
CA PHE A 425 -6.53 22.70 13.11
C PHE A 425 -5.51 21.67 13.53
N ASP A 426 -5.79 20.97 14.63
CA ASP A 426 -5.05 19.79 15.03
C ASP A 426 -5.29 18.66 14.00
N VAL A 427 -4.24 18.31 13.28
CA VAL A 427 -4.24 17.24 12.29
C VAL A 427 -3.45 16.05 12.82
N PRO A 428 -3.86 14.82 12.48
CA PRO A 428 -3.09 13.63 12.80
C PRO A 428 -1.65 13.77 12.30
N LEU A 429 -0.69 13.40 13.16
CA LEU A 429 0.68 13.27 12.74
C LEU A 429 0.79 12.02 11.87
N ALA A 430 1.41 12.13 10.71
CA ALA A 430 1.84 10.95 10.01
C ALA A 430 2.74 10.14 10.93
N LYS A 431 2.68 8.81 10.82
CA LYS A 431 3.67 7.93 11.47
C LYS A 431 4.98 8.09 10.70
N THR A 432 5.55 9.28 10.73
CA THR A 432 6.86 9.52 10.14
C THR A 432 7.85 8.80 11.02
N ASN A 433 8.49 7.78 10.45
CA ASN A 433 9.62 7.07 11.04
C ASN A 433 10.87 7.97 11.13
N SER A 434 10.72 9.25 11.42
CA SER A 434 11.82 10.21 11.48
C SER A 434 12.24 10.43 12.92
N SER A 435 12.95 9.44 13.47
CA SER A 435 13.97 9.72 14.48
C SER A 435 15.33 9.63 13.78
N GLY A 436 15.73 10.75 13.16
CA GLY A 436 17.03 10.94 12.53
C GLY A 436 18.16 11.05 13.55
N GLY A 437 18.25 10.08 14.46
CA GLY A 437 19.44 9.86 15.26
C GLY A 437 20.33 8.86 14.54
N ALA A 438 21.49 9.30 14.07
CA ALA A 438 22.56 8.37 13.73
C ALA A 438 22.98 7.62 15.00
N GLN A 439 22.34 6.48 15.28
CA GLN A 439 22.86 5.55 16.27
C GLN A 439 23.92 4.69 15.59
N GLY A 440 25.10 4.66 16.21
CA GLY A 440 26.16 3.75 15.80
C GLY A 440 25.70 2.28 15.88
N CYS A 441 26.52 1.39 15.33
CA CYS A 441 26.28 -0.04 15.42
C CYS A 441 25.96 -0.48 16.86
N VAL A 442 24.90 -1.28 17.01
CA VAL A 442 24.61 -1.97 18.26
C VAL A 442 25.77 -2.94 18.52
N ARG A 443 26.44 -2.79 19.66
CA ARG A 443 27.73 -3.44 19.92
C ARG A 443 27.79 -4.15 21.27
N GLY A 444 28.24 -5.41 21.26
CA GLY A 444 28.62 -6.13 22.49
C GLY A 444 27.49 -6.40 23.49
N VAL A 445 26.22 -6.38 23.03
CA VAL A 445 25.03 -6.59 23.87
C VAL A 445 24.38 -7.95 23.59
N THR A 446 23.61 -8.43 24.56
CA THR A 446 22.71 -9.58 24.37
C THR A 446 21.27 -9.07 24.24
N LEU A 447 20.59 -9.46 23.18
CA LEU A 447 19.19 -9.15 22.94
C LEU A 447 18.34 -10.38 23.28
N THR A 448 17.36 -10.17 24.16
CA THR A 448 16.42 -11.20 24.64
C THR A 448 14.96 -10.84 24.32
N GLU A 449 14.74 -9.75 23.59
CA GLU A 449 13.41 -9.30 23.15
C GLU A 449 13.38 -9.13 21.62
N SER A 450 12.23 -9.44 21.03
CA SER A 450 11.98 -9.25 19.59
C SER A 450 11.92 -7.76 19.27
N THR A 451 12.52 -7.36 18.15
CA THR A 451 12.54 -5.95 17.72
C THR A 451 12.58 -5.83 16.21
N ALA A 452 12.05 -4.73 15.70
CA ALA A 452 12.20 -4.36 14.30
C ALA A 452 13.18 -3.17 14.20
N VAL A 453 14.06 -3.21 13.20
CA VAL A 453 15.15 -2.26 13.02
C VAL A 453 15.12 -1.64 11.63
N GLY A 454 15.72 -0.46 11.51
CA GLY A 454 15.83 0.26 10.25
C GLY A 454 14.71 1.26 9.98
N PHE A 455 13.78 1.49 10.91
CA PHE A 455 12.68 2.46 10.71
C PHE A 455 13.18 3.87 10.39
N GLY A 456 12.97 4.29 9.15
CA GLY A 456 13.38 5.58 8.59
C GLY A 456 14.88 5.85 8.64
N GLN A 457 15.70 4.83 8.91
CA GLN A 457 17.16 4.91 8.89
C GLN A 457 17.70 4.21 7.65
N ALA A 458 18.79 4.74 7.10
CA ALA A 458 19.48 4.13 5.97
C ALA A 458 20.33 2.90 6.36
N THR A 459 20.68 2.77 7.64
CA THR A 459 21.63 1.73 8.10
C THR A 459 21.11 1.03 9.36
N ALA A 460 21.12 -0.29 9.36
CA ALA A 460 20.98 -1.15 10.53
C ALA A 460 22.28 -1.96 10.72
N CYS A 461 22.90 -1.88 11.89
CA CYS A 461 24.20 -2.49 12.13
C CYS A 461 24.29 -3.18 13.50
N PHE A 462 24.75 -4.43 13.48
CA PHE A 462 25.03 -5.24 14.66
C PHE A 462 26.46 -5.76 14.62
N ASP A 463 27.19 -5.59 15.72
CA ASP A 463 28.57 -6.00 15.84
C ASP A 463 28.81 -6.66 17.20
N SER A 464 29.19 -7.94 17.20
CA SER A 464 29.40 -8.73 18.42
C SER A 464 28.14 -8.82 19.30
N VAL A 465 26.96 -8.90 18.67
CA VAL A 465 25.65 -9.00 19.35
C VAL A 465 25.24 -10.47 19.48
N VAL A 466 24.67 -10.84 20.63
CA VAL A 466 24.10 -12.17 20.88
C VAL A 466 22.58 -12.07 20.90
N PHE A 467 21.92 -12.68 19.93
CA PHE A 467 20.46 -12.85 19.90
C PHE A 467 20.11 -14.14 20.64
N SER A 468 19.42 -14.05 21.77
CA SER A 468 19.21 -15.19 22.67
C SER A 468 17.73 -15.47 22.91
N GLY A 469 17.34 -16.74 22.73
CA GLY A 469 15.98 -17.22 22.93
C GLY A 469 15.14 -17.15 21.66
N PRO A 470 13.84 -17.49 21.74
CA PRO A 470 12.92 -17.56 20.60
C PRO A 470 12.46 -16.16 20.16
N ILE A 471 13.42 -15.26 19.94
CA ILE A 471 13.16 -13.87 19.54
C ILE A 471 13.22 -13.73 18.03
N THR A 472 12.56 -12.69 17.52
CA THR A 472 12.62 -12.31 16.11
C THR A 472 13.13 -10.89 15.98
N VAL A 473 14.21 -10.72 15.22
CA VAL A 473 14.75 -9.42 14.84
C VAL A 473 14.49 -9.19 13.37
N THR A 474 13.73 -8.16 13.03
CA THR A 474 13.29 -7.89 11.65
C THR A 474 13.91 -6.61 11.12
N ALA A 475 14.62 -6.69 10.00
CA ALA A 475 15.02 -5.54 9.20
C ALA A 475 14.07 -5.45 7.98
N GLU A 476 13.08 -4.56 8.07
CA GLU A 476 12.10 -4.34 6.99
C GLU A 476 12.60 -3.26 6.04
N LEU A 477 13.08 -3.67 4.86
CA LEU A 477 13.68 -2.77 3.87
C LEU A 477 12.70 -1.67 3.43
N GLY A 478 11.40 -1.99 3.32
CA GLY A 478 10.37 -1.01 2.94
C GLY A 478 10.11 0.07 3.98
N SER A 479 10.58 -0.11 5.22
CA SER A 479 10.47 0.88 6.29
C SER A 479 11.71 1.77 6.43
N MET A 480 12.80 1.43 5.73
CA MET A 480 14.08 2.15 5.77
C MET A 480 14.04 3.44 4.96
N ASP A 481 15.07 4.28 5.11
CA ASP A 481 15.15 5.56 4.40
C ASP A 481 15.34 5.39 2.89
N ALA A 482 14.23 5.36 2.16
CA ALA A 482 14.22 5.27 0.71
C ALA A 482 14.93 6.43 -0.01
N PHE A 483 15.27 7.51 0.69
CA PHE A 483 15.93 8.68 0.11
C PHE A 483 17.43 8.71 0.36
N ALA A 484 17.98 7.70 1.03
CA ALA A 484 19.41 7.49 1.13
C ALA A 484 20.01 7.00 -0.20
N ASP A 485 21.32 7.13 -0.34
CA ASP A 485 22.08 6.64 -1.51
C ASP A 485 22.07 5.11 -1.60
N ALA A 486 22.07 4.44 -0.45
CA ALA A 486 22.00 2.98 -0.30
C ALA A 486 21.47 2.63 1.09
N LEU A 487 20.82 1.47 1.20
CA LEU A 487 20.45 0.87 2.48
C LEU A 487 21.49 -0.14 2.90
N ASN A 488 21.90 -0.12 4.16
CA ASN A 488 22.90 -1.03 4.69
C ASN A 488 22.32 -1.86 5.83
N VAL A 489 22.42 -3.19 5.74
CA VAL A 489 22.12 -4.10 6.85
C VAL A 489 23.37 -4.91 7.12
N THR A 490 23.99 -4.71 8.28
CA THR A 490 25.30 -5.33 8.58
C THR A 490 25.26 -6.13 9.87
N LEU A 491 25.81 -7.34 9.80
CA LEU A 491 26.02 -8.22 10.94
C LEU A 491 27.48 -8.67 10.94
N ARG A 492 28.19 -8.38 12.02
CA ARG A 492 29.59 -8.76 12.23
C ARG A 492 29.74 -9.48 13.55
N HIS A 493 30.38 -10.64 13.57
CA HIS A 493 30.66 -11.38 14.82
C HIS A 493 29.40 -11.67 15.67
N CYS A 494 28.23 -11.75 15.05
CA CYS A 494 26.97 -11.92 15.76
C CYS A 494 26.69 -13.41 16.03
N VAL A 495 25.97 -13.69 17.12
CA VAL A 495 25.57 -15.04 17.52
C VAL A 495 24.05 -15.13 17.58
N LEU A 496 23.46 -16.11 16.89
CA LEU A 496 22.03 -16.44 16.95
C LEU A 496 21.88 -17.72 17.79
N ALA A 497 21.26 -17.64 18.96
CA ALA A 497 21.20 -18.75 19.90
C ALA A 497 19.77 -19.02 20.40
N GLY A 498 19.45 -20.31 20.58
CA GLY A 498 18.24 -20.73 21.28
C GLY A 498 16.95 -20.43 20.54
N GLY A 499 16.95 -20.57 19.20
CA GLY A 499 15.76 -20.34 18.38
C GLY A 499 15.64 -18.95 17.78
N ALA A 500 16.63 -18.07 17.96
CA ALA A 500 16.59 -16.70 17.48
C ALA A 500 16.47 -16.62 15.95
N GLN A 501 15.59 -15.74 15.48
CA GLN A 501 15.35 -15.51 14.06
C GLN A 501 15.77 -14.10 13.66
N LEU A 502 16.59 -14.00 12.61
CA LEU A 502 16.89 -12.73 11.95
C LEU A 502 16.18 -12.70 10.61
N ARG A 503 15.24 -11.78 10.43
CA ARG A 503 14.44 -11.65 9.22
C ARG A 503 14.84 -10.38 8.47
N ILE A 504 15.32 -10.52 7.25
CA ILE A 504 15.51 -9.41 6.32
C ILE A 504 14.35 -9.47 5.33
N VAL A 505 13.42 -8.53 5.50
CA VAL A 505 12.18 -8.49 4.73
C VAL A 505 12.35 -7.45 3.64
N GLY A 506 12.46 -7.93 2.40
CA GLY A 506 12.42 -7.16 1.18
C GLY A 506 11.05 -6.52 0.94
N VAL A 507 10.86 -6.02 -0.27
CA VAL A 507 9.68 -5.24 -0.65
C VAL A 507 8.86 -5.96 -1.74
N SER A 508 7.73 -5.39 -2.14
CA SER A 508 7.03 -5.82 -3.35
C SER A 508 7.86 -5.52 -4.60
N GLU A 509 7.68 -6.25 -5.69
CA GLU A 509 8.45 -6.02 -6.94
C GLU A 509 8.30 -4.59 -7.48
N GLY A 510 7.10 -4.01 -7.37
CA GLY A 510 6.85 -2.62 -7.78
C GLY A 510 7.65 -1.62 -6.95
N MET A 511 7.71 -1.83 -5.63
CA MET A 511 8.51 -0.99 -4.73
C MET A 511 10.02 -1.24 -4.91
N ALA A 512 10.45 -2.46 -5.22
CA ALA A 512 11.86 -2.82 -5.41
C ALA A 512 12.55 -1.97 -6.49
N ARG A 513 11.82 -1.59 -7.55
CA ARG A 513 12.28 -0.70 -8.64
C ARG A 513 12.49 0.75 -8.22
N LEU A 514 11.86 1.17 -7.12
CA LEU A 514 11.83 2.56 -6.68
C LEU A 514 12.68 2.79 -5.44
N MET A 515 13.05 1.71 -4.76
CA MET A 515 13.94 1.71 -3.61
C MET A 515 15.41 1.88 -4.02
N PRO A 516 16.24 2.53 -3.18
CA PRO A 516 17.68 2.51 -3.35
C PRO A 516 18.23 1.09 -3.21
N ARG A 517 19.42 0.87 -3.78
CA ARG A 517 20.10 -0.43 -3.67
C ARG A 517 20.36 -0.77 -2.20
N VAL A 518 20.34 -2.05 -1.89
CA VAL A 518 20.59 -2.59 -0.55
C VAL A 518 21.91 -3.34 -0.53
N VAL A 519 22.70 -3.11 0.51
CA VAL A 519 23.91 -3.86 0.82
C VAL A 519 23.68 -4.58 2.15
N VAL A 520 23.40 -5.88 2.06
CA VAL A 520 23.32 -6.77 3.21
C VAL A 520 24.66 -7.48 3.36
N ASN A 521 25.33 -7.32 4.49
CA ASN A 521 26.62 -7.93 4.75
C ASN A 521 26.63 -8.65 6.11
N MET A 522 26.62 -9.97 6.05
CA MET A 522 26.65 -10.88 7.19
C MET A 522 27.99 -11.61 7.19
N THR A 523 28.86 -11.28 8.15
CA THR A 523 30.21 -11.82 8.24
C THR A 523 30.50 -12.35 9.64
N ASN A 524 31.16 -13.50 9.71
CA ASN A 524 31.50 -14.14 10.99
C ASN A 524 30.26 -14.37 11.87
N VAL A 525 29.13 -14.76 11.26
CA VAL A 525 27.89 -15.05 12.00
C VAL A 525 27.92 -16.50 12.47
N THR A 526 27.63 -16.72 13.74
CA THR A 526 27.50 -18.05 14.33
C THR A 526 26.05 -18.29 14.71
N SER A 527 25.46 -19.40 14.28
CA SER A 527 24.11 -19.79 14.69
C SER A 527 24.10 -21.15 15.37
N THR A 528 23.47 -21.22 16.54
CA THR A 528 23.17 -22.45 17.29
C THR A 528 21.67 -22.49 17.54
N GLU A 529 20.95 -23.22 16.68
CA GLU A 529 19.49 -23.29 16.65
C GLU A 529 18.78 -22.00 16.17
N GLY A 530 19.53 -21.02 15.65
CA GLY A 530 18.97 -19.81 15.07
C GLY A 530 18.80 -19.88 13.55
N THR A 531 17.95 -19.01 13.01
CA THR A 531 17.59 -19.00 11.58
C THR A 531 17.75 -17.60 10.99
N ILE A 532 18.36 -17.52 9.81
CA ILE A 532 18.35 -16.31 8.98
C ILE A 532 17.27 -16.46 7.93
N VAL A 533 16.37 -15.49 7.80
CA VAL A 533 15.27 -15.48 6.83
C VAL A 533 15.45 -14.30 5.89
N LEU A 534 15.56 -14.57 4.59
CA LEU A 534 15.43 -13.56 3.54
C LEU A 534 14.05 -13.70 2.92
N ARG A 535 13.28 -12.61 2.88
CA ARG A 535 11.90 -12.64 2.38
C ARG A 535 11.64 -11.58 1.31
N GLY A 536 10.91 -11.91 0.25
CA GLY A 536 10.42 -10.94 -0.75
C GLY A 536 11.45 -10.45 -1.76
N ALA A 537 11.12 -9.37 -2.47
CA ALA A 537 11.98 -8.84 -3.54
C ALA A 537 13.08 -7.92 -2.99
N MET A 538 14.30 -8.15 -3.45
CA MET A 538 15.42 -7.26 -3.18
C MET A 538 15.38 -6.07 -4.15
N PRO A 539 15.62 -4.83 -3.69
CA PRO A 539 15.74 -3.68 -4.58
C PRO A 539 16.78 -3.87 -5.68
N LEU A 540 16.65 -3.14 -6.78
CA LEU A 540 17.55 -3.31 -7.93
C LEU A 540 19.01 -3.00 -7.57
N ASN A 541 19.93 -3.70 -8.23
CA ASN A 541 21.38 -3.49 -8.05
C ASN A 541 21.87 -3.73 -6.61
N SER A 542 21.16 -4.59 -5.86
CA SER A 542 21.48 -4.92 -4.48
C SER A 542 22.54 -6.03 -4.38
N SER A 543 23.14 -6.13 -3.20
CA SER A 543 24.04 -7.22 -2.84
C SER A 543 23.70 -7.77 -1.47
N VAL A 544 23.69 -9.10 -1.36
CA VAL A 544 23.50 -9.84 -0.12
C VAL A 544 24.66 -10.82 0.03
N LEU A 545 25.49 -10.61 1.04
CA LEU A 545 26.66 -11.41 1.33
C LEU A 545 26.50 -12.12 2.67
N LEU A 546 26.65 -13.43 2.68
CA LEU A 546 26.84 -14.26 3.87
C LEU A 546 28.20 -14.94 3.78
N ALA A 547 29.15 -14.52 4.60
CA ALA A 547 30.54 -14.96 4.52
C ALA A 547 31.13 -15.40 5.85
N ASN A 548 32.07 -16.35 5.81
CA ASN A 548 32.85 -16.81 6.97
C ASN A 548 31.98 -17.23 8.16
N SER A 549 30.80 -17.80 7.90
CA SER A 549 29.78 -18.03 8.92
C SER A 549 29.59 -19.51 9.21
N SER A 550 29.17 -19.83 10.43
CA SER A 550 28.84 -21.20 10.85
C SER A 550 27.42 -21.24 11.37
N LEU A 551 26.53 -21.82 10.57
CA LEU A 551 25.11 -21.86 10.86
C LEU A 551 24.68 -23.30 11.14
N ARG A 552 24.16 -23.54 12.34
CA ARG A 552 23.68 -24.85 12.78
C ARG A 552 22.28 -24.74 13.31
N ALA A 553 21.40 -25.64 12.89
CA ALA A 553 20.07 -25.78 13.42
C ALA A 553 19.63 -27.26 13.44
N THR A 554 18.62 -27.55 14.24
CA THR A 554 17.98 -28.87 14.36
C THR A 554 16.47 -28.72 14.30
N VAL A 555 15.78 -29.80 13.91
CA VAL A 555 14.30 -29.84 13.85
C VAL A 555 13.66 -29.48 15.20
N GLY A 556 14.31 -29.80 16.32
CA GLY A 556 13.81 -29.51 17.66
C GLY A 556 14.19 -28.14 18.23
N GLY A 557 15.30 -27.54 17.77
CA GLY A 557 15.80 -26.28 18.32
C GLY A 557 15.36 -25.05 17.52
N SER A 558 15.25 -25.16 16.19
CA SER A 558 14.73 -24.09 15.34
C SER A 558 13.30 -23.72 15.73
N GLN A 559 13.01 -22.41 15.71
CA GLN A 559 11.66 -21.86 15.96
C GLN A 559 10.99 -21.36 14.67
N TYR A 560 11.60 -21.64 13.51
CA TYR A 560 11.00 -21.28 12.23
C TYR A 560 9.76 -22.14 11.96
N VAL A 561 8.65 -21.48 11.63
CA VAL A 561 7.39 -22.14 11.26
C VAL A 561 7.11 -21.84 9.78
N PRO A 562 7.02 -22.87 8.92
CA PRO A 562 6.66 -22.69 7.52
C PRO A 562 5.31 -21.99 7.36
N THR A 563 5.18 -21.18 6.32
CA THR A 563 3.94 -20.46 6.00
C THR A 563 3.28 -20.95 4.72
N THR A 564 3.94 -21.87 4.00
CA THR A 564 3.38 -22.54 2.82
C THR A 564 2.14 -23.36 3.21
N ALA A 565 1.04 -23.16 2.47
CA ALA A 565 -0.22 -23.86 2.70
C ALA A 565 -0.02 -25.40 2.69
N GLY A 566 -0.60 -26.08 3.69
CA GLY A 566 -0.47 -27.53 3.84
C GLY A 566 0.81 -28.01 4.53
N SER A 567 1.75 -27.11 4.85
CA SER A 567 2.98 -27.42 5.61
C SER A 567 2.97 -26.88 7.05
N GLU A 568 1.84 -26.36 7.51
CA GLU A 568 1.67 -25.69 8.82
C GLU A 568 2.01 -26.60 10.02
N GLY A 569 1.83 -27.91 9.88
CA GLY A 569 2.17 -28.91 10.89
C GLY A 569 3.59 -29.49 10.81
N ALA A 570 4.34 -29.15 9.76
CA ALA A 570 5.68 -29.70 9.52
C ALA A 570 6.74 -28.88 10.28
N ARG A 571 7.60 -29.57 11.04
CA ARG A 571 8.76 -28.95 11.70
C ARG A 571 10.01 -29.17 10.86
N TYR A 572 10.67 -28.06 10.52
CA TYR A 572 11.97 -28.03 9.87
C TYR A 572 12.97 -27.31 10.76
N GLY A 573 14.24 -27.68 10.63
CA GLY A 573 15.36 -27.06 11.34
C GLY A 573 16.23 -26.13 10.49
N PRO A 574 15.70 -25.14 9.73
CA PRO A 574 16.52 -24.42 8.77
C PRO A 574 17.52 -23.46 9.41
N ALA A 575 18.72 -23.45 8.86
CA ALA A 575 19.74 -22.46 9.18
C ALA A 575 19.55 -21.18 8.35
N LEU A 576 19.09 -21.34 7.10
CA LEU A 576 18.77 -20.26 6.17
C LEU A 576 17.39 -20.52 5.54
N VAL A 577 16.56 -19.49 5.44
CA VAL A 577 15.27 -19.54 4.76
C VAL A 577 15.24 -18.50 3.66
N LEU A 578 14.79 -18.89 2.48
CA LEU A 578 14.52 -18.03 1.33
C LEU A 578 13.01 -18.07 1.05
N ASP A 579 12.29 -17.07 1.50
CA ASP A 579 10.82 -17.00 1.40
C ASP A 579 10.39 -15.98 0.33
N GLY A 580 9.97 -16.48 -0.84
CA GLY A 580 9.53 -15.64 -1.95
C GLY A 580 10.64 -14.71 -2.46
N VAL A 581 11.89 -15.14 -2.37
CA VAL A 581 13.04 -14.30 -2.73
C VAL A 581 13.05 -14.06 -4.24
N ARG A 582 13.10 -12.77 -4.61
CA ARG A 582 13.23 -12.30 -5.99
C ARG A 582 14.48 -11.44 -6.10
N LEU A 583 15.46 -11.90 -6.86
CA LEU A 583 16.67 -11.16 -7.17
C LEU A 583 16.47 -10.41 -8.49
N LEU A 584 16.55 -9.09 -8.44
CA LEU A 584 16.36 -8.18 -9.58
C LEU A 584 17.65 -7.39 -9.78
N SER A 585 18.47 -7.76 -10.77
CA SER A 585 19.86 -7.28 -10.89
C SER A 585 20.63 -7.35 -9.57
N THR A 586 20.37 -8.39 -8.78
CA THR A 586 20.86 -8.53 -7.41
C THR A 586 21.77 -9.73 -7.28
N GLN A 587 22.81 -9.60 -6.45
CA GLN A 587 23.72 -10.69 -6.14
C GLN A 587 23.48 -11.21 -4.73
N LEU A 588 23.19 -12.50 -4.58
CA LEU A 588 23.16 -13.22 -3.31
C LEU A 588 24.33 -14.20 -3.28
N VAL A 589 25.29 -13.96 -2.41
CA VAL A 589 26.53 -14.74 -2.30
C VAL A 589 26.65 -15.35 -0.90
N VAL A 590 26.68 -16.66 -0.82
CA VAL A 590 27.05 -17.43 0.37
C VAL A 590 28.43 -18.01 0.15
N THR A 591 29.42 -17.61 0.95
CA THR A 591 30.81 -18.04 0.74
C THR A 591 31.54 -18.39 2.03
N ARG A 592 32.50 -19.32 1.96
CA ARG A 592 33.36 -19.72 3.10
C ARG A 592 32.56 -20.05 4.36
N SER A 593 31.39 -20.66 4.18
CA SER A 593 30.41 -20.84 5.26
C SER A 593 30.03 -22.30 5.43
N THR A 594 29.68 -22.67 6.65
CA THR A 594 29.21 -24.00 7.02
C THR A 594 27.73 -23.94 7.36
N LEU A 595 26.92 -24.80 6.76
CA LEU A 595 25.49 -24.94 7.06
C LEU A 595 25.25 -26.38 7.50
N ALA A 596 24.77 -26.57 8.74
CA ALA A 596 24.55 -27.87 9.33
C ALA A 596 23.10 -27.98 9.85
N CYS A 597 22.42 -29.06 9.47
CA CYS A 597 21.05 -29.34 9.87
C CYS A 597 20.95 -30.74 10.48
N GLY A 598 20.43 -30.88 11.69
CA GLY A 598 20.24 -32.17 12.37
C GLY A 598 18.77 -32.57 12.54
N GLY A 599 18.48 -33.86 12.40
CA GLY A 599 17.14 -34.45 12.52
C GLY A 599 16.57 -34.96 11.20
N SER A 600 15.66 -35.92 11.28
CA SER A 600 15.21 -36.74 10.14
C SER A 600 14.51 -35.97 9.01
N SER A 601 13.90 -34.81 9.30
CA SER A 601 13.24 -33.94 8.30
C SER A 601 14.04 -32.66 8.00
N CYS A 602 15.31 -32.58 8.42
CA CYS A 602 16.03 -31.32 8.42
C CYS A 602 16.41 -30.86 7.00
N ALA A 603 16.22 -29.56 6.74
CA ALA A 603 16.67 -28.88 5.53
C ALA A 603 17.59 -27.71 5.91
N ALA A 604 18.87 -27.72 5.51
CA ALA A 604 19.80 -26.66 5.91
C ALA A 604 19.39 -25.29 5.34
N ILE A 605 18.89 -25.29 4.10
CA ILE A 605 18.24 -24.18 3.43
C ILE A 605 16.80 -24.57 3.14
N LEU A 606 15.84 -23.77 3.57
CA LEU A 606 14.43 -23.92 3.22
C LEU A 606 14.04 -22.85 2.20
N VAL A 607 13.27 -23.23 1.19
CA VAL A 607 12.72 -22.30 0.19
C VAL A 607 11.20 -22.36 0.26
N GLU A 608 10.56 -21.20 0.37
CA GLU A 608 9.10 -21.06 0.34
C GLU A 608 8.70 -20.02 -0.71
N HIS A 609 7.49 -20.11 -1.26
CA HIS A 609 6.94 -19.17 -2.26
C HIS A 609 7.87 -18.91 -3.48
N GLY A 610 8.75 -19.86 -3.79
CA GLY A 610 9.70 -19.84 -4.91
C GLY A 610 10.94 -18.96 -4.72
N LEU A 611 11.98 -19.28 -5.49
CA LEU A 611 13.23 -18.51 -5.60
C LEU A 611 13.44 -18.09 -7.07
N SER A 612 13.63 -16.79 -7.32
CA SER A 612 13.94 -16.31 -8.67
C SER A 612 15.17 -15.44 -8.75
N ALA A 613 15.90 -15.59 -9.86
CA ALA A 613 16.95 -14.68 -10.29
C ALA A 613 16.62 -14.14 -11.69
N ASN A 614 16.45 -12.82 -11.81
CA ASN A 614 16.12 -12.17 -13.07
C ASN A 614 16.92 -10.88 -13.26
N LEU A 615 16.98 -10.36 -14.49
CA LEU A 615 17.67 -9.11 -14.86
C LEU A 615 19.17 -9.14 -14.52
N SER A 616 19.89 -10.15 -15.01
CA SER A 616 21.33 -10.35 -14.77
C SER A 616 21.69 -10.47 -13.28
N SER A 617 20.84 -11.19 -12.54
CA SER A 617 21.05 -11.49 -11.12
C SER A 617 21.98 -12.69 -10.93
N ALA A 618 22.49 -12.85 -9.72
CA ALA A 618 23.30 -14.01 -9.38
C ALA A 618 22.99 -14.59 -8.00
N PHE A 619 22.88 -15.91 -7.93
CA PHE A 619 22.94 -16.68 -6.70
C PHE A 619 24.22 -17.54 -6.71
N TYR A 620 25.11 -17.31 -5.74
CA TYR A 620 26.35 -18.06 -5.60
C TYR A 620 26.44 -18.74 -4.24
N MET A 621 26.74 -20.04 -4.26
CA MET A 621 27.31 -20.75 -3.12
C MET A 621 28.74 -21.17 -3.46
N ASP A 622 29.72 -20.51 -2.87
CA ASP A 622 31.14 -20.71 -3.17
C ASP A 622 31.95 -21.10 -1.94
N ASN A 623 32.72 -22.19 -2.02
CA ASN A 623 33.53 -22.66 -0.90
C ASN A 623 32.71 -22.90 0.39
N CYS A 624 31.53 -23.50 0.23
CA CYS A 624 30.60 -23.79 1.32
C CYS A 624 30.61 -25.29 1.66
N ALA A 625 30.39 -25.61 2.93
CA ALA A 625 30.14 -26.97 3.38
C ALA A 625 28.73 -27.08 3.94
N ALA A 626 27.86 -27.84 3.26
CA ALA A 626 26.48 -28.05 3.67
C ALA A 626 26.27 -29.51 4.09
N THR A 627 25.79 -29.74 5.31
CA THR A 627 25.53 -31.07 5.85
C THR A 627 24.13 -31.13 6.41
N SER A 628 23.34 -32.12 5.99
CA SER A 628 22.00 -32.36 6.49
C SER A 628 21.70 -33.85 6.51
N GLU A 629 20.73 -34.27 7.33
CA GLU A 629 20.22 -35.65 7.31
C GLU A 629 19.32 -35.89 6.08
N ALA A 630 18.35 -35.01 5.81
CA ALA A 630 17.42 -35.15 4.68
C ALA A 630 17.82 -34.29 3.47
N HIS A 631 17.73 -32.97 3.60
CA HIS A 631 17.90 -32.05 2.47
C HIS A 631 18.96 -30.98 2.74
N VAL A 632 19.78 -30.64 1.74
CA VAL A 632 20.60 -29.42 1.83
C VAL A 632 19.73 -28.20 1.54
N MET A 633 18.95 -28.25 0.46
CA MET A 633 18.00 -27.22 0.05
C MET A 633 16.65 -27.87 -0.24
N HIS A 634 15.61 -27.51 0.52
CA HIS A 634 14.27 -28.07 0.35
C HIS A 634 13.28 -26.95 0.03
N ALA A 635 12.66 -27.01 -1.15
CA ALA A 635 11.62 -26.07 -1.54
C ALA A 635 10.22 -26.66 -1.24
N LEU A 636 9.44 -25.97 -0.41
CA LEU A 636 8.07 -26.34 -0.07
C LEU A 636 7.11 -25.83 -1.14
N ALA A 637 6.59 -26.75 -1.96
CA ALA A 637 5.68 -26.43 -3.07
C ALA A 637 6.14 -25.21 -3.91
N SER A 638 7.45 -25.14 -4.17
CA SER A 638 8.12 -23.92 -4.63
C SER A 638 8.97 -24.19 -5.86
N ASP A 639 8.99 -23.20 -6.76
CA ASP A 639 9.73 -23.26 -8.03
C ASP A 639 11.08 -22.52 -7.95
N LEU A 640 12.00 -22.89 -8.83
CA LEU A 640 13.23 -22.16 -9.13
C LEU A 640 13.15 -21.59 -10.54
N SER A 641 13.34 -20.28 -10.68
CA SER A 641 13.47 -19.63 -11.99
C SER A 641 14.76 -18.82 -12.10
N VAL A 642 15.51 -19.06 -13.18
CA VAL A 642 16.75 -18.35 -13.50
C VAL A 642 16.61 -17.80 -14.91
N GLY A 643 16.38 -16.49 -15.02
CA GLY A 643 16.04 -15.83 -16.28
C GLY A 643 16.78 -14.51 -16.50
N GLY A 644 16.66 -13.96 -17.71
CA GLY A 644 17.21 -12.65 -18.06
C GLY A 644 18.73 -12.54 -17.93
N GLY A 645 19.48 -13.56 -18.37
CA GLY A 645 20.95 -13.61 -18.28
C GLY A 645 21.48 -13.78 -16.85
N SER A 646 20.70 -14.42 -15.98
CA SER A 646 21.08 -14.62 -14.57
C SER A 646 21.86 -15.91 -14.35
N VAL A 647 22.50 -16.04 -13.19
CA VAL A 647 23.32 -17.21 -12.83
C VAL A 647 22.88 -17.79 -11.48
N PHE A 648 22.62 -19.09 -11.44
CA PHE A 648 22.57 -19.87 -10.21
C PHE A 648 23.75 -20.83 -10.20
N SER A 649 24.62 -20.72 -9.20
CA SER A 649 25.89 -21.44 -9.20
C SER A 649 26.26 -21.97 -7.82
N VAL A 650 26.50 -23.28 -7.76
CA VAL A 650 27.17 -23.94 -6.63
C VAL A 650 28.56 -24.35 -7.08
N GLN A 651 29.58 -23.81 -6.43
CA GLN A 651 30.97 -24.02 -6.82
C GLN A 651 31.90 -24.22 -5.62
N ASN A 652 32.98 -24.96 -5.84
CA ASN A 652 34.02 -25.23 -4.82
C ASN A 652 33.45 -25.76 -3.49
N SER A 653 32.28 -26.38 -3.50
CA SER A 653 31.49 -26.67 -2.30
C SER A 653 31.45 -28.16 -2.01
N SER A 654 31.18 -28.52 -0.75
CA SER A 654 30.95 -29.91 -0.37
C SER A 654 29.60 -30.08 0.30
N TRP A 655 28.76 -30.93 -0.28
CA TRP A 655 27.42 -31.22 0.21
C TRP A 655 27.32 -32.66 0.67
N ARG A 656 26.72 -32.86 1.85
CA ARG A 656 26.42 -34.18 2.42
C ARG A 656 24.96 -34.23 2.84
N ALA A 657 24.21 -35.14 2.22
CA ALA A 657 22.83 -35.45 2.58
C ALA A 657 22.69 -36.96 2.61
N ALA A 658 22.63 -37.56 3.80
CA ALA A 658 22.66 -39.02 3.92
C ALA A 658 21.36 -39.67 3.45
N GLY A 659 20.22 -38.94 3.57
CA GLY A 659 18.88 -39.27 3.07
C GLY A 659 18.44 -40.68 3.43
N GLY A 660 17.66 -40.86 4.49
CA GLY A 660 17.19 -42.18 4.93
C GLY A 660 16.16 -42.80 3.98
N GLY A 661 15.44 -41.96 3.23
CA GLY A 661 14.30 -42.35 2.37
C GLY A 661 14.60 -42.36 0.87
N TYR A 662 13.87 -43.22 0.14
CA TYR A 662 13.73 -43.11 -1.31
C TYR A 662 13.13 -41.73 -1.65
N TYR A 663 13.65 -41.05 -2.68
CA TYR A 663 13.25 -39.70 -3.15
C TYR A 663 13.76 -38.49 -2.34
N GLU A 664 14.61 -38.67 -1.33
CA GLU A 664 15.23 -37.56 -0.59
C GLU A 664 16.46 -36.99 -1.31
N ALA A 665 16.23 -36.00 -2.19
CA ALA A 665 17.31 -35.31 -2.91
C ALA A 665 17.95 -34.19 -2.06
N ALA A 666 19.20 -33.87 -2.37
CA ALA A 666 19.93 -32.79 -1.73
C ALA A 666 19.29 -31.42 -2.00
N CYS A 667 18.76 -31.23 -3.21
CA CYS A 667 18.04 -30.05 -3.65
C CYS A 667 16.69 -30.48 -4.23
N THR A 668 15.58 -29.91 -3.76
CA THR A 668 14.23 -30.24 -4.28
C THR A 668 13.47 -28.97 -4.66
N PHE A 669 12.84 -28.97 -5.83
CA PHE A 669 11.91 -27.93 -6.31
C PHE A 669 10.70 -28.59 -6.99
N ASN A 670 9.59 -27.87 -7.12
CA ASN A 670 8.47 -28.32 -7.95
C ASN A 670 8.85 -28.22 -9.43
N ASN A 671 9.13 -27.02 -9.91
CA ASN A 671 9.58 -26.79 -11.27
C ASN A 671 10.89 -26.00 -11.29
N VAL A 672 11.74 -26.30 -12.26
CA VAL A 672 12.99 -25.57 -12.50
C VAL A 672 13.00 -25.05 -13.93
N VAL A 673 13.11 -23.72 -14.07
CA VAL A 673 13.16 -23.04 -15.37
C VAL A 673 14.46 -22.25 -15.47
N VAL A 674 15.20 -22.46 -16.57
CA VAL A 674 16.39 -21.70 -16.92
C VAL A 674 16.19 -21.13 -18.32
N ASP A 675 16.02 -19.82 -18.45
CA ASP A 675 15.65 -19.17 -19.71
C ASP A 675 16.49 -17.92 -20.04
N ALA A 676 16.30 -17.40 -21.26
CA ALA A 676 16.84 -16.12 -21.71
C ALA A 676 18.35 -15.92 -21.44
N GLY A 677 19.16 -16.87 -21.92
CA GLY A 677 20.63 -16.83 -21.82
C GLY A 677 21.18 -17.02 -20.40
N SER A 678 20.42 -17.65 -19.51
CA SER A 678 20.79 -17.84 -18.10
C SER A 678 21.56 -19.13 -17.86
N VAL A 679 22.16 -19.27 -16.68
CA VAL A 679 23.02 -20.41 -16.33
C VAL A 679 22.63 -21.02 -14.99
N LEU A 680 22.40 -22.33 -14.98
CA LEU A 680 22.34 -23.16 -13.78
C LEU A 680 23.56 -24.08 -13.74
N GLN A 681 24.43 -23.94 -12.75
CA GLN A 681 25.70 -24.68 -12.72
C GLN A 681 26.10 -25.27 -11.36
N PHE A 682 26.73 -26.45 -11.43
CA PHE A 682 27.38 -27.16 -10.33
C PHE A 682 28.82 -27.49 -10.73
N VAL A 683 29.80 -26.82 -10.12
CA VAL A 683 31.20 -26.83 -10.60
C VAL A 683 32.19 -27.12 -9.47
N SER A 684 33.23 -27.89 -9.75
CA SER A 684 34.35 -28.13 -8.81
C SER A 684 33.92 -28.53 -7.40
N SER A 685 32.83 -29.29 -7.28
CA SER A 685 32.16 -29.55 -5.99
C SER A 685 32.09 -31.05 -5.67
N LYS A 686 31.95 -31.38 -4.39
CA LYS A 686 31.87 -32.77 -3.89
C LYS A 686 30.53 -33.05 -3.25
N PHE A 687 29.74 -33.92 -3.87
CA PHE A 687 28.40 -34.28 -3.44
C PHE A 687 28.37 -35.72 -2.93
N ARG A 688 28.00 -35.91 -1.66
CA ARG A 688 27.75 -37.24 -1.05
C ARG A 688 26.30 -37.31 -0.62
N LEU A 689 25.47 -37.92 -1.46
CA LEU A 689 24.02 -37.81 -1.42
C LEU A 689 23.38 -39.21 -1.41
N GLY A 690 22.27 -39.37 -0.68
CA GLY A 690 21.49 -40.61 -0.66
C GLY A 690 20.85 -40.91 -2.01
N PHE A 691 20.02 -39.98 -2.51
CA PHE A 691 19.21 -40.18 -3.71
C PHE A 691 19.64 -39.35 -4.93
N ALA A 692 19.44 -38.03 -4.92
CA ALA A 692 19.73 -37.15 -6.06
C ALA A 692 20.41 -35.83 -5.66
N LEU A 693 21.13 -35.17 -6.59
CA LEU A 693 21.55 -33.78 -6.40
C LEU A 693 20.34 -32.84 -6.50
N LEU A 694 19.60 -32.89 -7.61
CA LEU A 694 18.39 -32.11 -7.82
C LEU A 694 17.22 -33.05 -8.10
N SER A 695 16.09 -32.84 -7.42
CA SER A 695 14.80 -33.47 -7.73
C SER A 695 13.77 -32.41 -8.09
N THR A 696 13.06 -32.63 -9.19
CA THR A 696 12.04 -31.71 -9.71
C THR A 696 10.96 -32.44 -10.48
N ASP A 697 9.77 -31.85 -10.61
CA ASP A 697 8.72 -32.38 -11.47
C ASP A 697 8.99 -32.08 -12.94
N THR A 698 9.40 -30.85 -13.22
CA THR A 698 9.83 -30.42 -14.55
C THR A 698 11.15 -29.65 -14.50
N LEU A 699 11.94 -29.79 -15.56
CA LEU A 699 13.17 -29.04 -15.80
C LEU A 699 13.17 -28.55 -17.24
N ALA A 700 13.04 -27.24 -17.42
CA ALA A 700 13.05 -26.59 -18.72
C ALA A 700 14.27 -25.69 -18.87
N VAL A 701 15.05 -25.91 -19.94
CA VAL A 701 16.21 -25.08 -20.29
C VAL A 701 16.01 -24.54 -21.71
N SER A 702 15.78 -23.23 -21.82
CA SER A 702 15.36 -22.57 -23.07
C SER A 702 16.07 -21.24 -23.32
N GLY A 703 15.84 -20.64 -24.50
CA GLY A 703 16.35 -19.31 -24.85
C GLY A 703 17.88 -19.17 -24.81
N GLY A 704 18.64 -20.15 -25.30
CA GLY A 704 20.10 -20.13 -25.31
C GLY A 704 20.76 -20.32 -23.94
N SER A 705 20.03 -20.91 -22.99
CA SER A 705 20.50 -21.08 -21.60
C SER A 705 21.37 -22.31 -21.39
N TRP A 706 22.06 -22.38 -20.25
CA TRP A 706 23.05 -23.41 -19.95
C TRP A 706 22.74 -24.12 -18.63
N LEU A 707 22.66 -25.44 -18.70
CA LEU A 707 22.75 -26.33 -17.54
C LEU A 707 24.14 -26.95 -17.52
N VAL A 708 24.91 -26.79 -16.44
CA VAL A 708 26.33 -27.18 -16.41
C VAL A 708 26.66 -28.01 -15.17
N HIS A 709 27.31 -29.15 -15.41
CA HIS A 709 27.97 -29.93 -14.36
C HIS A 709 29.43 -30.12 -14.76
N ARG A 710 30.36 -29.56 -13.99
CA ARG A 710 31.78 -29.56 -14.36
C ARG A 710 32.70 -29.90 -13.20
N ASP A 711 33.73 -30.70 -13.46
CA ASP A 711 34.83 -31.01 -12.54
C ASP A 711 34.38 -31.43 -11.12
N SER A 712 33.21 -32.06 -11.02
CA SER A 712 32.56 -32.38 -9.76
C SER A 712 32.58 -33.88 -9.46
N GLU A 713 32.55 -34.20 -8.17
CA GLU A 713 32.51 -35.55 -7.63
C GLU A 713 31.09 -35.86 -7.13
N PHE A 714 30.40 -36.80 -7.78
CA PHE A 714 29.05 -37.21 -7.45
C PHE A 714 29.06 -38.62 -6.87
N ARG A 715 28.76 -38.72 -5.57
CA ARG A 715 28.41 -39.98 -4.90
C ARG A 715 26.92 -39.95 -4.60
N THR A 716 26.12 -40.53 -5.49
CA THR A 716 24.65 -40.39 -5.51
C THR A 716 24.02 -41.50 -6.37
N THR A 717 22.70 -41.66 -6.33
CA THR A 717 21.98 -42.53 -7.28
C THR A 717 21.69 -41.79 -8.58
N PHE A 718 21.17 -40.57 -8.48
CA PHE A 718 20.92 -39.66 -9.60
C PHE A 718 21.69 -38.35 -9.42
N VAL A 719 22.12 -37.72 -10.50
CA VAL A 719 22.47 -36.29 -10.42
C VAL A 719 21.19 -35.47 -10.49
N MET A 720 20.41 -35.65 -11.55
CA MET A 720 19.11 -35.02 -11.72
C MET A 720 18.02 -36.09 -11.62
N TYR A 721 16.96 -35.83 -10.88
CA TYR A 721 15.78 -36.69 -10.84
C TYR A 721 14.58 -35.85 -11.29
N VAL A 722 13.98 -36.24 -12.40
CA VAL A 722 12.76 -35.62 -12.94
C VAL A 722 11.61 -36.61 -12.76
N SER A 723 10.55 -36.22 -12.06
CA SER A 723 9.47 -37.14 -11.67
C SER A 723 8.51 -37.45 -12.84
N TYR A 724 8.17 -36.45 -13.68
CA TYR A 724 7.27 -36.63 -14.81
C TYR A 724 7.96 -37.23 -16.04
N PHE A 725 7.26 -38.17 -16.70
CA PHE A 725 7.66 -38.69 -18.00
C PHE A 725 7.62 -37.56 -19.04
N ASN A 726 8.77 -37.24 -19.66
CA ASN A 726 9.01 -36.04 -20.51
C ASN A 726 9.06 -34.70 -19.76
N GLY A 727 9.25 -34.69 -18.44
CA GLY A 727 9.38 -33.45 -17.66
C GLY A 727 10.68 -32.66 -17.93
N LEU A 728 11.62 -33.22 -18.69
CA LEU A 728 12.90 -32.59 -19.02
C LEU A 728 12.91 -32.09 -20.47
N SER A 729 13.09 -30.78 -20.66
CA SER A 729 13.21 -30.15 -21.97
C SER A 729 14.45 -29.26 -22.05
N VAL A 730 15.20 -29.40 -23.16
CA VAL A 730 16.32 -28.53 -23.52
C VAL A 730 16.10 -28.11 -24.97
N ASN A 731 15.72 -26.85 -25.20
CA ASN A 731 15.31 -26.34 -26.51
C ASN A 731 16.00 -25.00 -26.85
N ASP A 732 15.67 -24.40 -27.99
CA ASP A 732 16.06 -23.04 -28.36
C ASP A 732 17.58 -22.75 -28.25
N GLN A 733 18.39 -23.63 -28.83
CA GLN A 733 19.87 -23.55 -28.81
C GLN A 733 20.48 -23.61 -27.39
N SER A 734 19.73 -24.04 -26.40
CA SER A 734 20.22 -24.24 -25.03
C SER A 734 21.10 -25.48 -24.91
N VAL A 735 21.98 -25.48 -23.91
CA VAL A 735 23.03 -26.48 -23.76
C VAL A 735 22.95 -27.15 -22.40
N TRP A 736 23.00 -28.48 -22.40
CA TRP A 736 23.35 -29.25 -21.20
C TRP A 736 24.80 -29.76 -21.31
N SER A 737 25.69 -29.20 -20.48
CA SER A 737 27.12 -29.50 -20.47
C SER A 737 27.49 -30.38 -19.27
N ILE A 738 28.11 -31.53 -19.56
CA ILE A 738 28.61 -32.48 -18.55
C ILE A 738 30.08 -32.75 -18.85
N LEU A 739 30.99 -32.24 -18.04
CA LEU A 739 32.43 -32.26 -18.33
C LEU A 739 33.28 -32.56 -17.09
N GLY A 740 34.27 -33.45 -17.19
CA GLY A 740 35.28 -33.64 -16.13
C GLY A 740 34.76 -34.22 -14.80
N ASN A 741 33.54 -34.76 -14.76
CA ASN A 741 32.91 -35.25 -13.53
C ASN A 741 33.31 -36.69 -13.18
N LYS A 742 33.36 -36.99 -11.88
CA LYS A 742 33.54 -38.35 -11.34
C LYS A 742 32.24 -38.84 -10.72
N PHE A 743 31.76 -39.99 -11.18
CA PHE A 743 30.53 -40.62 -10.67
C PHE A 743 30.89 -41.86 -9.85
N MET A 744 30.41 -41.94 -8.62
CA MET A 744 30.65 -43.03 -7.69
C MET A 744 29.35 -43.54 -7.07
N ARG A 745 29.32 -44.83 -6.75
CA ARG A 745 28.16 -45.49 -6.15
C ARG A 745 27.73 -44.81 -4.84
N GLY A 746 26.48 -44.38 -4.80
CA GLY A 746 25.80 -43.89 -3.60
C GLY A 746 25.43 -45.03 -2.63
N SER A 747 24.77 -44.68 -1.53
CA SER A 747 24.41 -45.63 -0.46
C SER A 747 23.29 -46.62 -0.87
N TYR A 748 22.47 -46.27 -1.86
CA TYR A 748 21.22 -46.97 -2.20
C TYR A 748 21.23 -47.70 -3.56
N SER A 749 22.25 -47.53 -4.40
CA SER A 749 22.27 -48.10 -5.75
C SER A 749 23.67 -48.53 -6.18
N SER A 750 23.74 -49.63 -6.93
CA SER A 750 24.96 -50.12 -7.58
C SER A 750 25.31 -49.34 -8.86
N ALA A 751 24.40 -48.50 -9.36
CA ALA A 751 24.54 -47.68 -10.56
C ALA A 751 24.31 -46.18 -10.25
N VAL A 752 25.00 -45.32 -11.01
CA VAL A 752 24.86 -43.85 -10.96
C VAL A 752 24.33 -43.37 -12.30
N SER A 753 23.25 -42.60 -12.28
CA SER A 753 22.59 -42.07 -13.48
C SER A 753 22.63 -40.55 -13.50
N MET A 754 22.80 -39.95 -14.68
CA MET A 754 22.71 -38.50 -14.80
C MET A 754 21.27 -38.00 -14.63
N THR A 755 20.29 -38.75 -15.15
CA THR A 755 18.85 -38.41 -15.08
C THR A 755 17.96 -39.65 -14.97
N SER A 756 16.73 -39.51 -14.46
CA SER A 756 15.71 -40.57 -14.31
C SER A 756 14.96 -40.89 -15.62
N TYR A 757 14.58 -39.88 -16.40
CA TYR A 757 13.87 -40.04 -17.67
C TYR A 757 14.42 -39.08 -18.73
N TRP A 758 14.81 -39.60 -19.89
CA TRP A 758 15.24 -38.81 -21.05
C TRP A 758 14.57 -39.35 -22.31
N SER A 759 13.72 -38.55 -22.96
CA SER A 759 13.22 -38.85 -24.31
C SER A 759 14.00 -38.00 -25.32
N MET A 760 14.62 -38.65 -26.31
CA MET A 760 15.13 -37.91 -27.46
C MET A 760 13.95 -37.32 -28.25
N PRO A 761 14.05 -36.09 -28.79
CA PRO A 761 13.06 -35.56 -29.72
C PRO A 761 12.91 -36.52 -30.90
N ARG A 762 11.72 -37.13 -31.06
CA ARG A 762 11.37 -37.87 -32.28
C ARG A 762 10.92 -36.86 -33.33
N GLY A 763 11.88 -36.26 -34.04
CA GLY A 763 11.63 -35.33 -35.14
C GLY A 763 12.86 -35.26 -36.04
N ARG A 764 12.65 -35.24 -37.36
CA ARG A 764 13.69 -35.36 -38.39
C ARG A 764 14.47 -34.05 -38.62
N ASP A 765 14.71 -33.27 -37.57
CA ASP A 765 15.60 -32.11 -37.57
C ASP A 765 16.65 -32.30 -36.48
N ARG A 766 17.89 -32.55 -36.90
CA ARG A 766 19.05 -32.63 -36.02
C ARG A 766 19.27 -31.25 -35.36
N PRO A 767 19.26 -31.12 -34.02
CA PRO A 767 19.92 -29.99 -33.40
C PRO A 767 21.43 -30.18 -33.57
N SER A 768 22.07 -29.22 -34.24
CA SER A 768 23.53 -29.09 -34.23
C SER A 768 24.01 -28.95 -32.78
N THR A 769 24.99 -29.77 -32.41
CA THR A 769 25.80 -29.70 -31.18
C THR A 769 25.13 -30.04 -29.85
N ALA A 770 24.68 -31.29 -29.69
CA ALA A 770 24.93 -32.00 -28.43
C ALA A 770 26.35 -32.59 -28.49
N CYS A 771 27.36 -31.89 -27.96
CA CYS A 771 28.68 -32.47 -27.74
C CYS A 771 28.63 -33.42 -26.53
N ALA A 772 27.98 -34.58 -26.71
CA ALA A 772 28.24 -35.73 -25.88
C ALA A 772 29.52 -36.38 -26.40
N THR A 773 30.67 -36.07 -25.79
CA THR A 773 31.85 -36.94 -25.91
C THR A 773 31.49 -38.28 -25.27
N ARG A 774 31.01 -39.22 -26.11
CA ARG A 774 30.78 -40.61 -25.75
C ARG A 774 32.09 -41.26 -25.36
N ARG A 775 32.19 -41.66 -24.09
CA ARG A 775 32.92 -42.79 -23.49
C ARG A 775 32.67 -42.58 -21.98
N TRP A 776 31.97 -43.44 -21.23
CA TRP A 776 32.12 -44.88 -21.10
C TRP A 776 30.79 -45.50 -20.64
N ALA A 777 30.32 -46.51 -21.35
CA ALA A 777 29.87 -47.72 -20.67
C ALA A 777 31.12 -48.61 -20.53
N LEU A 778 31.22 -49.36 -19.43
CA LEU A 778 31.84 -50.69 -19.28
C LEU A 778 32.18 -50.96 -17.80
N PRO A 779 32.16 -52.23 -17.39
CA PRO A 779 31.03 -53.06 -16.97
C PRO A 779 30.59 -52.86 -15.51
#